data_AF-A0A3R7W373-F1
#
_entry.id   AF-A0A3R7W373-F1
#
_cell.length_a   1.000
_cell.length_b   1.000
_cell.length_c   1.000
_cell.angle_alpha   90.00
_cell.angle_beta   90.00
_cell.angle_gamma   90.00
#
_symmetry.space_group_name_H-M   'P 1'
#
loop_
_entity.id
_entity.type
_entity.pdbx_description
1 polymer ?
#
loop_
_entity_poly.entity_id
_entity_poly.type
_entity_poly.pdbx_seq_one_letter_code
_entity_poly.pdbx_strand_id
1 'polypeptide(L)'
;MFRLLEKMGFDKQFTQWIRLLNTNPQAHLVINQNIQPALYPTRGVKQGDPLSALLFILTIEPLGNMLRSHEEYGVCINADHTATSTLFADDSTILINSIVHLQAQLVVVAKYRDGSGAKLNLSKSTLLAMNRNHDCPLLPGVYVLGRVETVDHALVDSIEKSFYDGFKLWHRRARTLRGRLLVAQTMILSRMWHHTQHVSIPGTIVKRWQSMLNKFMLCQKHDRHESHVQLIPTDFLYQRRGDSGLGVPSLAAHLKRQRLQFLLQFISAAATTHIRNWTTAISELLNLRLPCTDRSRALGFLSISPLRHGKLIRWWLASAWWKATWTSWYKIRWTFTWHDLPPCERALYGLHQPIWFHSDAILHYERSSRTTTGTAHRRCIGMVVEPQRSFRLHVSSVFRVRSLADFMCDGGVWPSRQDFVQRHIDFTLGSVLPGRQAQWLRMLYVEATQIVARLGAKHMVVQPESSRRHPLPYLGSSSSDKMCLMPSIPKSALLRIVWSPQPPTKQHPMTIHSQRFDVRMIRTYVKYSKHLQKILLPVFADLQFRLAFRLLPVRSRFWFLEAANPSIRLCVRVGCGAIETEQHLFFDCTLAVQLWEHAHRLMSPFFRLRATWLDIVLSTTLHVRDEWMASAEVVYDMWHTLRAVTLHFL
;
A
#
# COMPACT_ATOMS: atom_id res chain seq x y z
N MET A 1 35.28 -17.83 -0.82
CA MET A 1 34.86 -16.57 -1.46
C MET A 1 35.59 -16.28 -2.77
N PHE A 2 36.89 -15.97 -2.79
CA PHE A 2 37.58 -15.56 -4.04
C PHE A 2 37.49 -16.60 -5.17
N ARG A 3 37.76 -17.88 -4.87
CA ARG A 3 37.59 -18.98 -5.84
C ARG A 3 36.17 -19.08 -6.42
N LEU A 4 35.17 -18.68 -5.64
CA LEU A 4 33.77 -18.71 -6.08
C LEU A 4 33.49 -17.59 -7.09
N LEU A 5 34.01 -16.38 -6.84
CA LEU A 5 33.89 -15.26 -7.78
C LEU A 5 34.53 -15.61 -9.12
N GLU A 6 35.73 -16.21 -9.10
CA GLU A 6 36.41 -16.72 -10.30
C GLU A 6 35.54 -17.76 -11.03
N LYS A 7 34.94 -18.71 -10.30
CA LYS A 7 34.08 -19.75 -10.88
C LYS A 7 32.77 -19.21 -11.45
N MET A 8 32.22 -18.14 -10.87
CA MET A 8 31.03 -17.44 -11.35
C MET A 8 31.31 -16.54 -12.56
N GLY A 9 32.56 -16.45 -13.03
CA GLY A 9 32.94 -15.69 -14.23
C GLY A 9 33.15 -14.19 -13.97
N PHE A 10 33.37 -13.78 -12.72
CA PHE A 10 33.76 -12.40 -12.44
C PHE A 10 35.16 -12.11 -13.00
N ASP A 11 35.36 -10.88 -13.47
CA ASP A 11 36.63 -10.45 -14.05
C ASP A 11 37.78 -10.55 -13.03
N LYS A 12 39.00 -10.80 -13.54
CA LYS A 12 40.20 -10.96 -12.72
C LYS A 12 40.56 -9.68 -11.98
N GLN A 13 40.44 -8.51 -12.61
CA GLN A 13 40.74 -7.23 -11.96
C GLN A 13 39.76 -6.98 -10.82
N PHE A 14 38.47 -7.20 -11.06
CA PHE A 14 37.45 -7.09 -10.01
C PHE A 14 37.76 -8.01 -8.81
N THR A 15 38.10 -9.27 -9.08
CA THR A 15 38.43 -10.24 -8.02
C THR A 15 39.69 -9.83 -7.23
N GLN A 16 40.69 -9.22 -7.89
CA GLN A 16 41.88 -8.67 -7.23
C GLN A 16 41.55 -7.51 -6.30
N TRP A 17 40.67 -6.59 -6.71
CA TRP A 17 40.17 -5.51 -5.84
C TRP A 17 39.47 -6.05 -4.61
N ILE A 18 38.57 -7.03 -4.78
CA ILE A 18 37.88 -7.67 -3.65
C ILE A 18 38.88 -8.38 -2.73
N ARG A 19 39.91 -9.02 -3.29
CA ARG A 19 40.99 -9.64 -2.51
C ARG A 19 41.77 -8.60 -1.72
N LEU A 20 42.18 -7.49 -2.33
CA LEU A 20 42.90 -6.41 -1.66
C LEU A 20 42.11 -5.88 -0.45
N LEU A 21 40.81 -5.64 -0.62
CA LEU A 21 39.95 -5.06 0.44
C LEU A 21 39.70 -6.01 1.62
N ASN A 22 39.78 -7.32 1.41
CA ASN A 22 39.38 -8.34 2.38
C ASN A 22 40.56 -9.18 2.92
N THR A 23 41.80 -8.92 2.48
CA THR A 23 42.99 -9.63 2.96
C THR A 23 43.62 -8.86 4.12
N ASN A 24 44.10 -9.58 5.14
CA ASN A 24 44.76 -9.03 6.34
C ASN A 24 44.03 -7.84 6.98
N PRO A 25 42.72 -7.94 7.26
CA PRO A 25 42.03 -6.87 7.97
C PRO A 25 42.66 -6.71 9.37
N GLN A 26 42.84 -5.46 9.79
CA GLN A 26 43.23 -5.10 11.14
C GLN A 26 42.02 -4.46 11.83
N ALA A 27 41.66 -4.97 13.00
CA ALA A 27 40.55 -4.48 13.80
C ALA A 27 41.04 -4.10 15.19
N HIS A 28 40.50 -3.03 15.74
CA HIS A 28 40.73 -2.62 17.13
C HIS A 28 39.40 -2.58 17.87
N LEU A 29 39.39 -3.07 19.11
CA LEU A 29 38.24 -2.89 20.00
C LEU A 29 38.43 -1.59 20.78
N VAL A 30 37.38 -0.79 20.91
CA VAL A 30 37.36 0.36 21.81
C VAL A 30 36.52 -0.03 23.02
N ILE A 31 37.17 -0.20 24.16
CA ILE A 31 36.52 -0.56 25.43
C ILE A 31 36.74 0.59 26.40
N ASN A 32 35.67 1.21 26.90
CA ASN A 32 35.75 2.38 27.78
C ASN A 32 36.64 3.51 27.22
N GLN A 33 36.51 3.80 25.93
CA GLN A 33 37.32 4.78 25.19
C GLN A 33 38.81 4.42 25.00
N ASN A 34 39.25 3.24 25.46
CA ASN A 34 40.62 2.76 25.26
C ASN A 34 40.71 1.79 24.08
N ILE A 35 41.63 2.08 23.16
CA ILE A 35 41.96 1.23 22.02
C ILE A 35 42.73 0.00 22.50
N GLN A 36 42.18 -1.18 22.25
CA GLN A 36 42.82 -2.46 22.56
C GLN A 36 43.83 -2.85 21.48
N PRO A 37 44.74 -3.81 21.77
CA PRO A 37 45.67 -4.34 20.78
C PRO A 37 44.98 -4.81 19.49
N ALA A 38 45.73 -4.74 18.39
CA ALA A 38 45.23 -5.11 17.08
C ALA A 38 44.81 -6.59 17.03
N LEU A 39 43.60 -6.82 16.54
CA LEU A 39 43.07 -8.12 16.16
C LEU A 39 43.22 -8.28 14.65
N TYR A 40 43.55 -9.48 14.22
CA TYR A 40 43.70 -9.82 12.79
C TYR A 40 42.69 -10.90 12.42
N PRO A 41 41.45 -10.53 12.04
CA PRO A 41 40.46 -11.50 11.60
C PRO A 41 40.96 -12.30 10.40
N THR A 42 40.97 -13.63 10.55
CA THR A 42 41.45 -14.55 9.50
C THR A 42 40.33 -15.03 8.58
N ARG A 43 39.07 -14.83 8.97
CA ARG A 43 37.87 -15.33 8.28
C ARG A 43 36.71 -14.35 8.41
N GLY A 44 35.82 -14.39 7.42
CA GLY A 44 34.60 -13.58 7.38
C GLY A 44 34.72 -12.32 6.52
N VAL A 45 33.63 -11.56 6.48
CA VAL A 45 33.51 -10.27 5.80
C VAL A 45 33.25 -9.19 6.85
N LYS A 46 33.59 -7.93 6.57
CA LYS A 46 33.47 -6.82 7.53
C LYS A 46 32.01 -6.46 7.77
N GLN A 47 31.54 -6.53 9.02
CA GLN A 47 30.18 -6.06 9.34
C GLN A 47 30.09 -4.53 9.22
N GLY A 48 29.05 -4.04 8.56
CA GLY A 48 28.86 -2.61 8.26
C GLY A 48 29.51 -2.13 6.96
N ASP A 49 30.34 -2.95 6.29
CA ASP A 49 30.84 -2.67 4.95
C ASP A 49 29.74 -2.91 3.91
N PRO A 50 29.43 -1.93 3.03
CA PRO A 50 28.38 -2.06 2.03
C PRO A 50 28.56 -3.23 1.04
N LEU A 51 29.79 -3.69 0.80
CA LEU A 51 30.04 -4.83 -0.09
C LEU A 51 29.86 -6.19 0.58
N SER A 52 30.05 -6.27 1.90
CA SER A 52 30.04 -7.53 2.63
C SER A 52 28.73 -8.30 2.51
N ALA A 53 27.59 -7.61 2.48
CA ALA A 53 26.28 -8.26 2.34
C ALA A 53 26.14 -8.96 0.98
N LEU A 54 26.58 -8.32 -0.10
CA LEU A 54 26.53 -8.90 -1.45
C LEU A 54 27.51 -10.06 -1.59
N LEU A 55 28.72 -9.92 -1.05
CA LEU A 55 29.70 -11.00 -1.02
C LEU A 55 29.17 -12.20 -0.23
N PHE A 56 28.49 -11.96 0.89
CA PHE A 56 27.87 -13.01 1.67
C PHE A 56 26.79 -13.76 0.87
N ILE A 57 25.89 -13.03 0.19
CA ILE A 57 24.85 -13.61 -0.68
C ILE A 57 25.49 -14.50 -1.76
N LEU A 58 26.56 -14.03 -2.41
CA LEU A 58 27.27 -14.84 -3.39
C LEU A 58 27.87 -16.10 -2.75
N THR A 59 28.44 -16.00 -1.54
CA THR A 59 29.04 -17.14 -0.86
C THR A 59 28.06 -18.20 -0.39
N ILE A 60 26.82 -17.84 -0.02
CA ILE A 60 25.79 -18.79 0.41
C ILE A 60 25.04 -19.43 -0.76
N GLU A 61 25.07 -18.82 -1.94
CA GLU A 61 24.40 -19.34 -3.14
C GLU A 61 24.78 -20.79 -3.53
N PRO A 62 26.05 -21.25 -3.39
CA PRO A 62 26.39 -22.66 -3.53
C PRO A 62 25.58 -23.61 -2.64
N LEU A 63 25.27 -23.23 -1.38
CA LEU A 63 24.38 -24.02 -0.52
C LEU A 63 22.97 -24.08 -1.13
N GLY A 64 22.45 -22.93 -1.59
CA GLY A 64 21.17 -22.87 -2.29
C GLY A 64 21.13 -23.77 -3.52
N ASN A 65 22.18 -23.78 -4.34
CA ASN A 65 22.31 -24.66 -5.51
C ASN A 65 22.37 -26.14 -5.12
N MET A 66 23.14 -26.49 -4.09
CA MET A 66 23.23 -27.87 -3.60
C MET A 66 21.91 -28.37 -3.02
N LEU A 67 21.13 -27.51 -2.37
CA LEU A 67 19.80 -27.87 -1.87
C LEU A 67 18.81 -28.02 -3.03
N ARG A 68 18.84 -27.11 -4.02
CA ARG A 68 17.99 -27.20 -5.22
C ARG A 68 18.35 -28.38 -6.14
N SER A 69 19.58 -28.90 -6.10
CA SER A 69 19.93 -30.10 -6.87
C SER A 69 19.38 -31.39 -6.26
N HIS A 70 18.79 -31.33 -5.06
CA HIS A 70 18.16 -32.46 -4.37
C HIS A 70 16.69 -32.13 -4.08
N GLU A 71 15.92 -31.88 -5.14
CA GLU A 71 14.50 -31.55 -5.03
C GLU A 71 13.70 -32.67 -4.36
N GLU A 72 14.12 -33.93 -4.47
CA GLU A 72 13.50 -35.09 -3.83
C GLU A 72 13.42 -34.97 -2.30
N TYR A 73 14.28 -34.15 -1.67
CA TYR A 73 14.24 -33.88 -0.23
C TYR A 73 13.34 -32.70 0.15
N GLY A 74 13.03 -31.83 -0.81
CA GLY A 74 12.25 -30.61 -0.61
C GLY A 74 10.75 -30.85 -0.52
N VAL A 75 10.01 -29.82 -0.16
CA VAL A 75 8.54 -29.87 -0.07
C VAL A 75 7.95 -29.60 -1.45
N CYS A 76 7.27 -30.59 -2.02
CA CYS A 76 6.51 -30.42 -3.25
C CYS A 76 5.40 -29.41 -2.99
N ILE A 77 5.48 -28.29 -3.68
CA ILE A 77 4.50 -27.22 -3.58
C ILE A 77 3.37 -27.48 -4.59
N ASN A 78 3.73 -28.03 -5.75
CA ASN A 78 2.85 -28.43 -6.84
C ASN A 78 3.56 -29.48 -7.73
N ALA A 79 2.98 -29.79 -8.89
CA ALA A 79 3.49 -30.80 -9.81
C ALA A 79 4.87 -30.46 -10.42
N ASP A 80 5.18 -29.17 -10.62
CA ASP A 80 6.36 -28.71 -11.37
C ASP A 80 7.39 -27.99 -10.48
N HIS A 81 7.11 -27.82 -9.19
CA HIS A 81 7.91 -27.03 -8.28
C HIS A 81 8.03 -27.65 -6.89
N THR A 82 9.28 -27.89 -6.50
CA THR A 82 9.66 -28.32 -5.18
C THR A 82 10.48 -27.24 -4.49
N ALA A 83 10.04 -26.83 -3.30
CA ALA A 83 10.75 -25.85 -2.50
C ALA A 83 11.71 -26.56 -1.54
N THR A 84 13.00 -26.25 -1.63
CA THR A 84 14.05 -26.91 -0.81
C THR A 84 14.56 -26.01 0.31
N SER A 85 14.53 -24.69 0.13
CA SER A 85 15.00 -23.74 1.15
C SER A 85 14.52 -22.31 0.88
N THR A 86 14.54 -21.50 1.95
CA THR A 86 14.49 -20.04 1.88
C THR A 86 15.72 -19.48 2.60
N LEU A 87 16.38 -18.51 1.98
CA LEU A 87 17.61 -17.92 2.49
C LEU A 87 17.42 -16.41 2.60
N PHE A 88 17.59 -15.86 3.79
CA PHE A 88 17.58 -14.42 4.04
C PHE A 88 18.81 -14.05 4.86
N ALA A 89 19.85 -13.54 4.19
CA ALA A 89 21.18 -13.40 4.79
C ALA A 89 21.61 -14.71 5.47
N ASP A 90 22.04 -14.67 6.73
CA ASP A 90 22.44 -15.84 7.51
C ASP A 90 21.27 -16.67 8.07
N ASP A 91 20.06 -16.12 8.06
CA ASP A 91 18.84 -16.85 8.43
C ASP A 91 18.40 -17.75 7.26
N SER A 92 18.73 -19.03 7.37
CA SER A 92 18.34 -20.08 6.41
C SER A 92 17.24 -20.97 6.99
N THR A 93 16.12 -21.11 6.27
CA THR A 93 15.12 -22.14 6.55
C THR A 93 15.22 -23.22 5.47
N ILE A 94 15.43 -24.45 5.91
CA ILE A 94 15.48 -25.60 5.02
C ILE A 94 14.11 -26.29 5.05
N LEU A 95 13.57 -26.58 3.86
CA LEU A 95 12.26 -27.19 3.70
C LEU A 95 12.44 -28.67 3.35
N ILE A 96 11.78 -29.52 4.14
CA ILE A 96 11.97 -30.97 4.11
C ILE A 96 10.60 -31.64 4.02
N ASN A 97 10.44 -32.64 3.13
CA ASN A 97 9.18 -33.39 3.01
C ASN A 97 9.05 -34.61 3.94
N SER A 98 10.15 -35.13 4.51
CA SER A 98 10.14 -36.30 5.39
C SER A 98 11.29 -36.29 6.41
N ILE A 99 11.10 -37.01 7.52
CA ILE A 99 12.11 -37.12 8.58
C ILE A 99 13.42 -37.78 8.09
N VAL A 100 13.32 -38.67 7.10
CA VAL A 100 14.48 -39.34 6.50
C VAL A 100 15.29 -38.35 5.68
N HIS A 101 14.60 -37.48 4.94
CA HIS A 101 15.23 -36.46 4.10
C HIS A 101 15.90 -35.33 4.90
N LEU A 102 15.49 -35.12 6.15
CA LEU A 102 16.18 -34.21 7.07
C LEU A 102 17.65 -34.63 7.25
N GLN A 103 17.92 -35.91 7.49
CA GLN A 103 19.29 -36.40 7.65
C GLN A 103 20.10 -36.21 6.35
N ALA A 104 19.50 -36.52 5.20
CA ALA A 104 20.13 -36.33 3.90
C ALA A 104 20.48 -34.84 3.63
N GLN A 105 19.57 -33.91 3.94
CA GLN A 105 19.86 -32.48 3.78
C GLN A 105 20.89 -31.96 4.78
N LEU A 106 20.95 -32.49 6.00
CA LEU A 106 22.02 -32.16 6.95
C LEU A 106 23.40 -32.59 6.42
N VAL A 107 23.48 -33.70 5.68
CA VAL A 107 24.72 -34.11 4.98
C VAL A 107 25.09 -33.10 3.88
N VAL A 108 24.11 -32.59 3.13
CA VAL A 108 24.35 -31.53 2.12
C VAL A 108 24.89 -30.25 2.80
N VAL A 109 24.29 -29.84 3.92
CA VAL A 109 24.75 -28.69 4.71
C VAL A 109 26.17 -28.93 5.25
N ALA A 110 26.49 -30.14 5.72
CA ALA A 110 27.83 -30.49 6.18
C ALA A 110 28.87 -30.42 5.06
N LYS A 111 28.53 -30.88 3.85
CA LYS A 111 29.41 -30.76 2.67
C LYS A 111 29.68 -29.29 2.32
N TYR A 112 28.66 -28.44 2.40
CA TYR A 112 28.84 -26.99 2.23
C TYR A 112 29.70 -26.39 3.36
N ARG A 113 29.49 -26.78 4.62
CA ARG A 113 30.34 -26.37 5.76
C ARG A 113 31.80 -26.69 5.50
N ASP A 114 32.10 -27.90 5.03
CA ASP A 114 33.48 -28.35 4.81
C ASP A 114 34.17 -27.55 3.69
N GLY A 115 33.42 -27.16 2.64
CA GLY A 115 33.94 -26.34 1.55
C GLY A 115 34.00 -24.83 1.84
N SER A 116 33.10 -24.30 2.67
CA SER A 116 32.96 -22.85 2.93
C SER A 116 33.56 -22.39 4.26
N GLY A 117 33.69 -23.29 5.23
CA GLY A 117 33.99 -22.98 6.63
C GLY A 117 32.80 -22.43 7.43
N ALA A 118 31.61 -22.30 6.83
CA ALA A 118 30.41 -21.82 7.52
C ALA A 118 29.82 -22.91 8.43
N LYS A 119 29.50 -22.58 9.68
CA LYS A 119 29.01 -23.55 10.67
C LYS A 119 27.54 -23.31 11.02
N LEU A 120 26.73 -24.36 10.93
CA LEU A 120 25.34 -24.34 11.41
C LEU A 120 25.32 -24.16 12.94
N ASN A 121 24.54 -23.19 13.42
CA ASN A 121 24.36 -22.98 14.85
C ASN A 121 23.14 -23.77 15.35
N LEU A 122 23.37 -25.01 15.78
CA LEU A 122 22.31 -25.90 16.26
C LEU A 122 21.53 -25.28 17.42
N SER A 123 22.22 -24.64 18.38
CA SER A 123 21.58 -24.03 19.56
C SER A 123 20.58 -22.91 19.24
N LYS A 124 20.73 -22.27 18.06
CA LYS A 124 19.80 -21.26 17.55
C LYS A 124 18.84 -21.82 16.50
N SER A 125 19.10 -23.03 16.02
CA SER A 125 18.27 -23.68 15.00
C SER A 125 17.02 -24.25 15.65
N THR A 126 15.91 -24.17 14.93
CA THR A 126 14.63 -24.71 15.37
C THR A 126 14.07 -25.67 14.34
N LEU A 127 13.33 -26.67 14.81
CA LEU A 127 12.60 -27.60 13.95
C LEU A 127 11.10 -27.42 14.15
N LEU A 128 10.36 -27.23 13.06
CA LEU A 128 8.92 -26.98 13.04
C LEU A 128 8.22 -27.96 12.10
N ALA A 129 7.21 -28.68 12.60
CA ALA A 129 6.36 -29.52 11.78
C ALA A 129 5.27 -28.65 11.12
N MET A 130 5.26 -28.60 9.79
CA MET A 130 4.18 -27.94 9.04
C MET A 130 2.90 -28.79 8.98
N ASN A 131 3.03 -30.12 9.01
CA ASN A 131 1.89 -31.02 9.03
C ASN A 131 1.37 -31.19 10.47
N ARG A 132 0.08 -30.94 10.68
CA ARG A 132 -0.60 -30.96 11.99
C ARG A 132 -0.67 -32.35 12.64
N ASN A 133 -0.43 -33.41 11.86
CA ASN A 133 -0.62 -34.79 12.28
C ASN A 133 0.70 -35.54 12.59
N HIS A 134 1.86 -34.89 12.49
CA HIS A 134 3.14 -35.52 12.74
C HIS A 134 3.96 -34.74 13.76
N ASP A 135 4.51 -35.45 14.74
CA ASP A 135 5.44 -34.89 15.70
C ASP A 135 6.86 -34.84 15.13
N CYS A 136 7.61 -33.82 15.53
CA CYS A 136 9.01 -33.65 15.12
C CYS A 136 9.92 -34.63 15.89
N PRO A 137 10.98 -35.16 15.26
CA PRO A 137 12.01 -35.92 15.97
C PRO A 137 12.77 -34.99 16.91
N LEU A 138 13.22 -35.53 18.04
CA LEU A 138 14.19 -34.86 18.90
C LEU A 138 15.57 -34.90 18.25
N LEU A 139 16.11 -33.74 17.92
CA LEU A 139 17.48 -33.58 17.43
C LEU A 139 18.33 -32.98 18.54
N PRO A 140 19.46 -33.62 18.93
CA PRO A 140 20.35 -33.08 19.94
C PRO A 140 20.81 -31.66 19.61
N GLY A 141 20.55 -30.73 20.52
CA GLY A 141 20.96 -29.33 20.41
C GLY A 141 20.09 -28.45 19.51
N VAL A 142 18.96 -28.94 18.98
CA VAL A 142 17.99 -28.16 18.21
C VAL A 142 16.69 -28.01 19.00
N TYR A 143 16.13 -26.80 19.04
CA TYR A 143 14.88 -26.55 19.76
C TYR A 143 13.66 -26.90 18.88
N VAL A 144 12.82 -27.83 19.35
CA VAL A 144 11.63 -28.27 18.62
C VAL A 144 10.46 -27.35 19.00
N LEU A 145 9.95 -26.58 18.02
CA LEU A 145 8.88 -25.59 18.22
C LEU A 145 7.48 -26.22 18.31
N GLY A 146 7.33 -27.50 17.98
CA GLY A 146 6.04 -28.20 17.99
C GLY A 146 5.20 -27.92 16.74
N ARG A 147 3.89 -27.73 16.92
CA ARG A 147 2.91 -27.53 15.82
C ARG A 147 2.78 -26.03 15.47
N VAL A 148 2.36 -25.72 14.24
CA VAL A 148 2.21 -24.32 13.77
C VAL A 148 1.28 -23.48 14.67
N GLU A 149 0.24 -24.08 15.25
CA GLU A 149 -0.73 -23.38 16.11
C GLU A 149 -0.09 -22.84 17.40
N THR A 150 0.85 -23.56 18.00
CA THR A 150 1.57 -23.09 19.19
C THR A 150 2.48 -21.91 18.86
N VAL A 151 3.04 -21.88 17.65
CA VAL A 151 3.87 -20.76 17.16
C VAL A 151 3.03 -19.52 16.89
N ASP A 152 1.85 -19.67 16.27
CA ASP A 152 0.94 -18.53 16.02
C ASP A 152 0.49 -17.89 17.33
N HIS A 153 0.15 -18.68 18.35
CA HIS A 153 -0.21 -18.18 19.68
C HIS A 153 0.97 -17.46 20.35
N ALA A 154 2.16 -18.09 20.38
CA ALA A 154 3.36 -17.48 20.96
C ALA A 154 3.75 -16.17 20.25
N LEU A 155 3.57 -16.11 18.93
CA LEU A 155 3.84 -14.92 18.13
C LEU A 155 2.83 -13.80 18.44
N VAL A 156 1.55 -14.12 18.57
CA VAL A 156 0.52 -13.16 19.00
C VAL A 156 0.84 -12.60 20.39
N ASP A 157 1.25 -13.45 21.33
CA ASP A 157 1.64 -13.03 22.68
C ASP A 157 2.88 -12.12 22.67
N SER A 158 3.87 -12.43 21.83
CA SER A 158 5.06 -11.59 21.63
C SER A 158 4.70 -10.22 21.06
N ILE A 159 3.81 -10.18 20.06
CA ILE A 159 3.30 -8.92 19.48
C ILE A 159 2.53 -8.13 20.54
N GLU A 160 1.68 -8.78 21.33
CA GLU A 160 0.90 -8.16 22.40
C GLU A 160 1.82 -7.56 23.48
N LYS A 161 2.87 -8.29 23.88
CA LYS A 161 3.89 -7.78 24.81
C LYS A 161 4.61 -6.55 24.25
N SER A 162 5.11 -6.65 23.00
CA SER A 162 5.78 -5.54 22.29
C SER A 162 4.89 -4.29 22.19
N PHE A 163 3.58 -4.48 21.96
CA PHE A 163 2.59 -3.40 21.93
C PHE A 163 2.46 -2.69 23.29
N TYR A 164 2.24 -3.43 24.39
CA TYR A 164 2.10 -2.83 25.71
C TYR A 164 3.40 -2.20 26.23
N ASP A 165 4.55 -2.83 25.99
CA ASP A 165 5.86 -2.30 26.36
C ASP A 165 6.17 -1.00 25.61
N GLY A 166 5.63 -0.83 24.40
CA GLY A 166 5.66 0.44 23.67
C GLY A 166 5.05 1.61 24.46
N PHE A 167 3.90 1.41 25.11
CA PHE A 167 3.30 2.47 25.93
C PHE A 167 4.14 2.77 27.17
N LYS A 168 4.65 1.74 27.85
CA LYS A 168 5.52 1.90 29.02
C LYS A 168 6.77 2.73 28.69
N LEU A 169 7.43 2.42 27.57
CA LEU A 169 8.66 3.10 27.16
C LEU A 169 8.41 4.55 26.72
N TRP A 170 7.33 4.80 25.97
CA TRP A 170 7.17 6.07 25.25
C TRP A 170 6.19 7.06 25.90
N HIS A 171 5.39 6.67 26.90
CA HIS A 171 4.36 7.55 27.46
C HIS A 171 4.90 8.89 27.97
N ARG A 172 6.08 8.92 28.59
CA ARG A 172 6.68 10.15 29.15
C ARG A 172 7.00 11.21 28.09
N ARG A 173 7.27 10.79 26.86
CA ARG A 173 7.56 11.68 25.72
C ARG A 173 6.29 12.22 25.06
N ALA A 174 5.12 11.64 25.36
CA ALA A 174 3.85 11.92 24.71
C ALA A 174 2.96 12.88 25.55
N ARG A 175 3.41 14.12 25.77
CA ARG A 175 2.72 15.07 26.65
C ARG A 175 1.42 15.63 26.06
N THR A 176 1.46 16.09 24.81
CA THR A 176 0.30 16.64 24.09
C THR A 176 -0.51 15.55 23.41
N LEU A 177 -1.80 15.77 23.15
CA LEU A 177 -2.68 14.84 22.43
C LEU A 177 -2.11 14.50 21.05
N ARG A 178 -1.53 15.49 20.37
CA ARG A 178 -0.87 15.29 19.08
C ARG A 178 0.43 14.50 19.22
N GLY A 179 1.23 14.78 20.24
CA GLY A 179 2.42 14.00 20.57
C GLY A 179 2.08 12.54 20.86
N ARG A 180 0.99 12.28 21.58
CA ARG A 180 0.45 10.93 21.80
C ARG A 180 0.09 10.23 20.49
N LEU A 181 -0.64 10.91 19.60
CA LEU A 181 -0.98 10.30 18.31
C LEU A 181 0.27 9.97 17.49
N LEU A 182 1.23 10.89 17.45
CA LEU A 182 2.49 10.71 16.73
C LEU A 182 3.26 9.51 17.28
N VAL A 183 3.53 9.50 18.60
CA VAL A 183 4.24 8.41 19.28
C VAL A 183 3.51 7.07 19.08
N ALA A 184 2.19 7.04 19.23
CA ALA A 184 1.41 5.84 19.03
C ALA A 184 1.57 5.31 17.59
N GLN A 185 1.47 6.18 16.59
CA GLN A 185 1.59 5.76 15.18
C GLN A 185 3.01 5.35 14.79
N THR A 186 4.02 6.12 15.20
CA THR A 186 5.40 5.96 14.70
C THR A 186 6.23 4.99 15.53
N MET A 187 6.00 4.91 16.84
CA MET A 187 6.84 4.11 17.74
C MET A 187 6.14 2.86 18.26
N ILE A 188 4.83 2.90 18.49
CA ILE A 188 4.10 1.78 19.11
C ILE A 188 3.50 0.88 18.03
N LEU A 189 2.63 1.42 17.19
CA LEU A 189 1.88 0.67 16.20
C LEU A 189 2.77 0.17 15.05
N SER A 190 3.81 0.94 14.67
CA SER A 190 4.78 0.55 13.62
C SER A 190 5.46 -0.79 13.90
N ARG A 191 5.71 -1.11 15.18
CA ARG A 191 6.35 -2.36 15.61
C ARG A 191 5.50 -3.60 15.32
N MET A 192 4.20 -3.43 15.15
CA MET A 192 3.27 -4.54 14.95
C MET A 192 2.96 -4.76 13.47
N TRP A 193 3.02 -3.70 12.66
CA TRP A 193 2.49 -3.70 11.29
C TRP A 193 3.12 -4.76 10.38
N HIS A 194 4.41 -5.02 10.50
CA HIS A 194 5.08 -6.07 9.74
C HIS A 194 4.49 -7.46 10.09
N HIS A 195 4.29 -7.75 11.37
CA HIS A 195 3.77 -9.05 11.80
C HIS A 195 2.28 -9.22 11.49
N THR A 196 1.47 -8.17 11.69
CA THR A 196 0.01 -8.25 11.48
C THR A 196 -0.40 -8.37 10.02
N GLN A 197 0.52 -8.13 9.07
CA GLN A 197 0.33 -8.42 7.65
C GLN A 197 0.22 -9.93 7.38
N HIS A 198 0.89 -10.74 8.19
CA HIS A 198 0.98 -12.19 7.99
C HIS A 198 0.14 -12.93 9.04
N VAL A 199 0.16 -12.51 10.31
CA VAL A 199 -0.52 -13.19 11.43
C VAL A 199 -1.93 -12.67 11.65
N SER A 200 -2.92 -13.58 11.67
CA SER A 200 -4.31 -13.23 11.96
C SER A 200 -4.48 -12.92 13.44
N ILE A 201 -4.93 -11.70 13.76
CA ILE A 201 -5.15 -11.29 15.15
C ILE A 201 -6.63 -11.50 15.51
N PRO A 202 -6.95 -12.27 16.56
CA PRO A 202 -8.32 -12.47 17.01
C PRO A 202 -9.03 -11.15 17.33
N GLY A 203 -10.31 -11.03 16.96
CA GLY A 203 -11.09 -9.80 17.13
C GLY A 203 -11.21 -9.34 18.58
N THR A 204 -11.16 -10.26 19.55
CA THR A 204 -11.11 -9.96 20.99
C THR A 204 -9.85 -9.18 21.35
N ILE A 205 -8.68 -9.60 20.85
CA ILE A 205 -7.39 -8.93 21.07
C ILE A 205 -7.38 -7.56 20.40
N VAL A 206 -7.88 -7.44 19.17
CA VAL A 206 -7.99 -6.15 18.47
C VAL A 206 -8.83 -5.14 19.26
N LYS A 207 -9.96 -5.58 19.86
CA LYS A 207 -10.78 -4.72 20.73
C LYS A 207 -10.01 -4.27 21.98
N ARG A 208 -9.23 -5.17 22.61
CA ARG A 208 -8.38 -4.83 23.76
C ARG A 208 -7.31 -3.80 23.38
N TRP A 209 -6.62 -4.01 22.26
CA TRP A 209 -5.61 -3.07 21.76
C TRP A 209 -6.20 -1.71 21.41
N GLN A 210 -7.39 -1.68 20.79
CA GLN A 210 -8.08 -0.43 20.49
C GLN A 210 -8.45 0.33 21.77
N SER A 211 -8.93 -0.38 22.79
CA SER A 211 -9.21 0.20 24.10
C SER A 211 -7.96 0.82 24.73
N MET A 212 -6.83 0.08 24.74
CA MET A 212 -5.57 0.60 25.26
C MET A 212 -5.08 1.83 24.49
N LEU A 213 -5.17 1.82 23.15
CA LEU A 213 -4.82 2.97 22.33
C LEU A 213 -5.69 4.19 22.68
N ASN A 214 -7.01 3.99 22.84
CA ASN A 214 -7.92 5.07 23.20
C ASN A 214 -7.60 5.64 24.60
N LYS A 215 -7.29 4.78 25.58
CA LYS A 215 -6.83 5.18 26.93
C LYS A 215 -5.58 6.03 26.88
N PHE A 216 -4.58 5.59 26.13
CA PHE A 216 -3.33 6.32 25.96
C PHE A 216 -3.57 7.69 25.31
N MET A 217 -4.39 7.72 24.26
CA MET A 217 -4.70 8.96 23.54
C MET A 217 -5.35 10.00 24.46
N LEU A 218 -6.40 9.61 25.19
CA LEU A 218 -7.18 10.55 26.00
C LEU A 218 -6.48 10.91 27.32
N CYS A 219 -5.89 9.93 28.00
CA CYS A 219 -5.46 10.09 29.39
C CYS A 219 -3.97 9.82 29.63
N GLN A 220 -3.18 9.57 28.58
CA GLN A 220 -1.74 9.21 28.69
C GLN A 220 -1.49 7.96 29.55
N LYS A 221 -2.52 7.12 29.73
CA LYS A 221 -2.44 5.87 30.49
C LYS A 221 -1.62 4.84 29.72
N HIS A 222 -0.81 4.07 30.43
CA HIS A 222 0.13 3.12 29.84
C HIS A 222 -0.10 1.69 30.33
N ASP A 223 -0.84 1.52 31.42
CA ASP A 223 -1.27 0.21 31.89
C ASP A 223 -2.68 -0.10 31.37
N ARG A 224 -2.87 -1.35 30.97
CA ARG A 224 -4.13 -1.92 30.51
C ARG A 224 -5.20 -1.86 31.58
N HIS A 225 -4.85 -2.11 32.84
CA HIS A 225 -5.81 -2.28 33.94
C HIS A 225 -6.27 -0.95 34.55
N GLU A 226 -5.59 0.16 34.22
CA GLU A 226 -5.98 1.48 34.69
C GLU A 226 -7.38 1.87 34.21
N SER A 227 -8.19 2.38 35.15
CA SER A 227 -9.47 3.00 34.84
C SER A 227 -9.26 4.31 34.08
N HIS A 228 -10.19 4.64 33.20
CA HIS A 228 -10.19 5.93 32.51
C HIS A 228 -11.63 6.38 32.28
N VAL A 229 -11.84 7.68 32.34
CA VAL A 229 -13.10 8.30 31.95
C VAL A 229 -12.97 8.73 30.49
N GLN A 230 -13.89 8.26 29.65
CA GLN A 230 -13.92 8.65 28.26
C GLN A 230 -14.63 10.00 28.13
N LEU A 231 -13.85 11.09 27.99
CA LEU A 231 -14.38 12.46 27.98
C LEU A 231 -15.06 12.88 26.67
N ILE A 232 -14.90 12.10 25.60
CA ILE A 232 -15.42 12.37 24.26
C ILE A 232 -16.08 11.11 23.68
N PRO A 233 -17.21 11.22 22.94
CA PRO A 233 -17.79 10.06 22.27
C PRO A 233 -16.80 9.36 21.32
N THR A 234 -16.91 8.03 21.23
CA THR A 234 -15.99 7.20 20.42
C THR A 234 -15.98 7.58 18.94
N ASP A 235 -17.11 8.04 18.42
CA ASP A 235 -17.30 8.35 17.01
C ASP A 235 -16.32 9.46 16.56
N PHE A 236 -16.08 10.44 17.43
CA PHE A 236 -15.15 11.55 17.17
C PHE A 236 -13.68 11.16 17.32
N LEU A 237 -13.35 10.03 17.97
CA LEU A 237 -11.97 9.56 18.06
C LEU A 237 -11.43 9.19 16.68
N TYR A 238 -12.24 8.48 15.90
CA TYR A 238 -11.80 7.88 14.63
C TYR A 238 -12.04 8.78 13.41
N GLN A 239 -12.89 9.79 13.54
CA GLN A 239 -13.09 10.78 12.49
C GLN A 239 -11.78 11.51 12.16
N ARG A 240 -11.62 11.89 10.89
CA ARG A 240 -10.44 12.62 10.44
C ARG A 240 -10.42 13.99 11.08
N ARG A 241 -9.22 14.53 11.29
CA ARG A 241 -9.07 15.89 11.83
C ARG A 241 -9.74 16.96 10.97
N GLY A 242 -9.69 16.82 9.65
CA GLY A 242 -10.39 17.74 8.74
C GLY A 242 -11.92 17.68 8.86
N ASP A 243 -12.44 16.55 9.35
CA ASP A 243 -13.87 16.31 9.59
C ASP A 243 -14.23 16.49 11.07
N SER A 244 -13.41 17.23 11.84
CA SER A 244 -13.63 17.56 13.26
C SER A 244 -13.40 16.43 14.26
N GLY A 245 -12.70 15.35 13.87
CA GLY A 245 -12.31 14.27 14.79
C GLY A 245 -10.87 14.35 15.30
N LEU A 246 -10.47 13.37 16.12
CA LEU A 246 -9.11 13.27 16.66
C LEU A 246 -8.12 12.54 15.74
N GLY A 247 -8.63 11.73 14.81
CA GLY A 247 -7.83 10.98 13.84
C GLY A 247 -7.09 9.77 14.43
N VAL A 248 -7.61 9.20 15.51
CA VAL A 248 -7.10 7.96 16.10
C VAL A 248 -7.29 6.81 15.10
N PRO A 249 -6.26 6.02 14.79
CA PRO A 249 -6.39 4.93 13.84
C PRO A 249 -7.29 3.83 14.39
N SER A 250 -8.25 3.37 13.57
CA SER A 250 -8.98 2.13 13.82
C SER A 250 -8.09 0.94 13.48
N LEU A 251 -7.71 0.18 14.50
CA LEU A 251 -6.84 -1.00 14.33
C LEU A 251 -7.51 -2.06 13.46
N ALA A 252 -8.80 -2.32 13.70
CA ALA A 252 -9.57 -3.28 12.90
C ALA A 252 -9.62 -2.88 11.41
N ALA A 253 -9.83 -1.60 11.12
CA ALA A 253 -9.80 -1.09 9.74
C ALA A 253 -8.42 -1.22 9.11
N HIS A 254 -7.35 -0.93 9.88
CA HIS A 254 -5.98 -1.06 9.40
C HIS A 254 -5.63 -2.51 9.07
N LEU A 255 -5.99 -3.47 9.93
CA LEU A 255 -5.76 -4.89 9.70
C LEU A 255 -6.51 -5.39 8.45
N LYS A 256 -7.80 -5.05 8.31
CA LYS A 256 -8.56 -5.39 7.10
C LYS A 256 -7.94 -4.77 5.84
N ARG A 257 -7.44 -3.53 5.93
CA ARG A 257 -6.73 -2.87 4.82
C ARG A 257 -5.44 -3.61 4.46
N GLN A 258 -4.65 -4.03 5.45
CA GLN A 258 -3.44 -4.82 5.20
C GLN A 258 -3.79 -6.11 4.46
N ARG A 259 -4.84 -6.83 4.88
CA ARG A 259 -5.29 -8.06 4.20
C ARG A 259 -5.77 -7.82 2.78
N LEU A 260 -6.56 -6.77 2.56
CA LEU A 260 -7.00 -6.41 1.22
C LEU A 260 -5.82 -5.97 0.34
N GLN A 261 -4.90 -5.18 0.86
CA GLN A 261 -3.72 -4.74 0.12
C GLN A 261 -2.81 -5.93 -0.22
N PHE A 262 -2.61 -6.84 0.72
CA PHE A 262 -1.87 -8.09 0.51
C PHE A 262 -2.54 -8.88 -0.62
N LEU A 263 -3.85 -9.14 -0.53
CA LEU A 263 -4.62 -9.81 -1.59
C LEU A 263 -4.50 -9.12 -2.95
N LEU A 264 -4.60 -7.79 -3.02
CA LEU A 264 -4.44 -7.03 -4.27
C LEU A 264 -3.03 -7.13 -4.82
N GLN A 265 -2.01 -7.14 -3.96
CA GLN A 265 -0.63 -7.40 -4.37
C GLN A 265 -0.51 -8.80 -4.98
N PHE A 266 -1.11 -9.84 -4.38
CA PHE A 266 -1.16 -11.18 -4.99
C PHE A 266 -1.86 -11.19 -6.33
N ILE A 267 -3.04 -10.58 -6.44
CA ILE A 267 -3.80 -10.55 -7.69
C ILE A 267 -3.00 -9.81 -8.78
N SER A 268 -2.35 -8.69 -8.43
CA SER A 268 -1.51 -7.94 -9.37
C SER A 268 -0.26 -8.71 -9.80
N ALA A 269 0.40 -9.42 -8.86
CA ALA A 269 1.58 -10.22 -9.13
C ALA A 269 1.23 -11.46 -9.97
N ALA A 270 0.09 -12.11 -9.69
CA ALA A 270 -0.43 -13.23 -10.47
C ALA A 270 -0.77 -12.83 -11.91
N ALA A 271 -1.13 -11.57 -12.18
CA ALA A 271 -1.39 -11.06 -13.53
C ALA A 271 -0.11 -10.80 -14.36
N THR A 272 1.05 -10.69 -13.70
CA THR A 272 2.36 -10.43 -14.33
C THR A 272 3.15 -11.73 -14.49
N THR A 273 3.48 -12.12 -15.72
CA THR A 273 4.14 -13.40 -16.06
C THR A 273 5.62 -13.47 -15.69
N HIS A 274 6.19 -12.46 -15.02
CA HIS A 274 7.65 -12.31 -14.89
C HIS A 274 8.17 -12.10 -13.45
N ILE A 275 7.34 -12.16 -12.41
CA ILE A 275 7.81 -11.92 -11.03
C ILE A 275 7.92 -13.25 -10.27
N ARG A 276 9.15 -13.75 -10.10
CA ARG A 276 9.48 -14.91 -9.25
C ARG A 276 9.81 -14.41 -7.83
N ASN A 277 8.85 -14.48 -6.90
CA ASN A 277 9.05 -14.19 -5.47
C ASN A 277 8.52 -15.37 -4.63
N TRP A 278 8.89 -15.47 -3.35
CA TRP A 278 8.48 -16.50 -2.35
C TRP A 278 6.98 -16.87 -2.28
N THR A 279 6.12 -16.11 -2.95
CA THR A 279 4.68 -16.35 -3.15
C THR A 279 4.34 -17.29 -4.31
N THR A 280 5.31 -17.72 -5.14
CA THR A 280 5.11 -18.62 -6.29
C THR A 280 4.28 -19.84 -5.89
N ALA A 281 4.52 -20.36 -4.69
CA ALA A 281 3.85 -21.52 -4.15
C ALA A 281 2.31 -21.41 -4.05
N ILE A 282 1.83 -20.26 -3.60
CA ILE A 282 0.39 -20.01 -3.40
C ILE A 282 -0.26 -19.61 -4.73
N SER A 283 0.46 -18.88 -5.59
CA SER A 283 0.01 -18.56 -6.96
C SER A 283 -0.11 -19.81 -7.82
N GLU A 284 0.78 -20.78 -7.66
CA GLU A 284 0.71 -22.05 -8.38
C GLU A 284 -0.39 -22.98 -7.82
N LEU A 285 -0.65 -22.97 -6.51
CA LEU A 285 -1.82 -23.63 -5.90
C LEU A 285 -3.16 -23.03 -6.39
N LEU A 286 -3.18 -21.74 -6.72
CA LEU A 286 -4.32 -21.07 -7.38
C LEU A 286 -4.39 -21.39 -8.88
N ASN A 287 -3.26 -21.53 -9.57
CA ASN A 287 -3.18 -22.01 -10.96
C ASN A 287 -3.61 -23.49 -11.09
N LEU A 288 -3.44 -24.32 -10.05
CA LEU A 288 -3.91 -25.71 -10.01
C LEU A 288 -5.44 -25.84 -9.84
N ARG A 289 -6.14 -24.77 -9.44
CA ARG A 289 -7.61 -24.73 -9.25
C ARG A 289 -8.33 -23.87 -10.29
N LEU A 290 -7.60 -23.22 -11.20
CA LEU A 290 -8.15 -22.41 -12.29
C LEU A 290 -7.51 -22.90 -13.60
N PRO A 291 -8.30 -23.36 -14.59
CA PRO A 291 -7.74 -23.96 -15.79
C PRO A 291 -6.88 -22.93 -16.55
N CYS A 292 -5.59 -23.22 -16.62
CA CYS A 292 -4.62 -22.45 -17.38
C CYS A 292 -4.72 -22.81 -18.87
N THR A 293 -4.75 -21.78 -19.72
CA THR A 293 -3.80 -21.59 -20.83
C THR A 293 -4.20 -20.30 -21.56
N ASP A 294 -3.44 -19.21 -21.40
CA ASP A 294 -3.62 -18.05 -22.28
C ASP A 294 -2.45 -17.97 -23.27
N ARG A 295 -2.73 -18.43 -24.50
CA ARG A 295 -1.86 -18.32 -25.68
C ARG A 295 -1.71 -16.86 -26.18
N SER A 296 -2.30 -15.86 -25.54
CA SER A 296 -2.32 -14.47 -26.03
C SER A 296 -1.02 -13.65 -25.88
N ARG A 297 0.08 -14.24 -25.38
CA ARG A 297 1.34 -13.51 -25.08
C ARG A 297 2.54 -13.83 -25.99
N ALA A 298 2.35 -14.35 -27.19
CA ALA A 298 3.50 -14.69 -28.03
C ALA A 298 4.35 -13.48 -28.48
N LEU A 299 3.82 -12.25 -28.61
CA LEU A 299 4.61 -11.10 -29.14
C LEU A 299 4.19 -9.73 -28.57
N GLY A 300 4.38 -9.54 -27.26
CA GLY A 300 4.08 -8.28 -26.55
C GLY A 300 4.86 -7.01 -27.01
N PHE A 301 5.81 -7.10 -27.94
CA PHE A 301 6.59 -5.96 -28.43
C PHE A 301 6.00 -5.24 -29.66
N LEU A 302 4.91 -5.76 -30.26
CA LEU A 302 4.18 -5.07 -31.34
C LEU A 302 3.19 -4.01 -30.84
N SER A 303 3.20 -3.70 -29.54
CA SER A 303 2.43 -2.61 -28.93
C SER A 303 3.05 -1.21 -29.15
N ILE A 304 3.98 -1.08 -30.11
CA ILE A 304 4.57 0.20 -30.52
C ILE A 304 3.53 1.03 -31.29
N SER A 305 3.32 2.27 -30.85
CA SER A 305 2.53 3.30 -31.55
C SER A 305 3.34 3.92 -32.69
N PRO A 306 2.95 3.75 -33.96
CA PRO A 306 3.59 4.45 -35.07
C PRO A 306 3.07 5.89 -35.15
N LEU A 307 3.94 6.88 -34.95
CA LEU A 307 3.68 8.28 -35.33
C LEU A 307 3.71 8.40 -36.85
N ARG A 308 2.73 9.11 -37.42
CA ARG A 308 2.53 9.21 -38.88
C ARG A 308 3.60 10.00 -39.64
N HIS A 309 4.47 10.74 -38.96
CA HIS A 309 5.59 11.46 -39.58
C HIS A 309 6.79 11.46 -38.63
N GLY A 310 7.79 10.61 -38.91
CA GLY A 310 9.01 10.47 -38.11
C GLY A 310 9.59 9.05 -38.21
N LYS A 311 10.93 8.95 -38.18
CA LYS A 311 11.68 7.69 -38.37
C LYS A 311 11.15 6.58 -37.44
N LEU A 312 10.59 5.54 -38.05
CA LEU A 312 10.08 4.30 -37.45
C LEU A 312 11.14 3.69 -36.53
N ILE A 313 10.97 3.85 -35.22
CA ILE A 313 11.91 3.41 -34.19
C ILE A 313 13.26 4.14 -34.38
N ARG A 314 13.76 4.80 -33.33
CA ARG A 314 15.17 5.18 -33.32
C ARG A 314 15.96 3.88 -33.28
N TRP A 315 16.31 3.31 -34.43
CA TRP A 315 17.00 2.01 -34.54
C TRP A 315 18.25 1.97 -33.63
N TRP A 316 18.91 3.11 -33.41
CA TRP A 316 20.02 3.22 -32.48
C TRP A 316 19.65 2.96 -31.00
N LEU A 317 18.41 3.23 -30.57
CA LEU A 317 17.89 2.93 -29.22
C LEU A 317 17.51 1.47 -29.01
N ALA A 318 17.39 0.67 -30.08
CA ALA A 318 17.21 -0.77 -29.93
C ALA A 318 18.50 -1.39 -29.38
N SER A 319 18.38 -2.23 -28.37
CA SER A 319 19.54 -2.92 -27.78
C SER A 319 20.25 -3.77 -28.84
N ALA A 320 21.55 -4.01 -28.65
CA ALA A 320 22.35 -4.84 -29.57
C ALA A 320 21.71 -6.22 -29.78
N TRP A 321 21.07 -6.76 -28.75
CA TRP A 321 20.33 -8.02 -28.81
C TRP A 321 19.18 -7.98 -29.83
N TRP A 322 18.31 -6.97 -29.77
CA TRP A 322 17.18 -6.86 -30.71
C TRP A 322 17.62 -6.63 -32.15
N LYS A 323 18.70 -5.85 -32.36
CA LYS A 323 19.31 -5.65 -33.69
C LYS A 323 19.81 -6.97 -34.27
N ALA A 324 20.49 -7.78 -33.46
CA ALA A 324 20.98 -9.10 -33.87
C ALA A 324 19.82 -10.06 -34.18
N THR A 325 18.82 -10.16 -33.32
CA THR A 325 17.64 -11.03 -33.50
C THR A 325 16.89 -10.69 -34.79
N TRP A 326 16.67 -9.42 -35.09
CA TRP A 326 15.97 -8.98 -36.30
C TRP A 326 16.79 -9.20 -37.57
N THR A 327 18.11 -8.99 -37.50
CA THR A 327 19.02 -9.27 -38.61
C THR A 327 19.05 -10.78 -38.90
N SER A 328 19.01 -11.62 -37.86
CA SER A 328 18.90 -13.07 -38.00
C SER A 328 17.55 -13.49 -38.58
N TRP A 329 16.43 -12.97 -38.09
CA TRP A 329 15.09 -13.25 -38.62
C TRP A 329 14.92 -12.85 -40.08
N TYR A 330 15.45 -11.70 -40.49
CA TYR A 330 15.43 -11.28 -41.90
C TYR A 330 16.24 -12.21 -42.81
N LYS A 331 17.30 -12.82 -42.28
CA LYS A 331 18.14 -13.78 -43.00
C LYS A 331 17.53 -15.18 -43.10
N ILE A 332 16.48 -15.49 -42.33
CA ILE A 332 15.76 -16.77 -42.44
C ILE A 332 14.92 -16.74 -43.72
N ARG A 333 15.29 -17.58 -44.69
CA ARG A 333 14.42 -17.90 -45.84
C ARG A 333 13.37 -18.91 -45.37
N TRP A 334 12.14 -18.44 -45.20
CA TRP A 334 11.02 -19.28 -44.81
C TRP A 334 10.64 -20.18 -45.99
N THR A 335 10.64 -21.50 -45.77
CA THR A 335 10.24 -22.51 -46.78
C THR A 335 8.72 -22.61 -46.95
N PHE A 336 7.97 -22.13 -45.96
CA PHE A 336 6.51 -22.11 -45.94
C PHE A 336 6.04 -20.75 -45.43
N THR A 337 5.18 -20.09 -46.20
CA THR A 337 4.67 -18.75 -45.91
C THR A 337 3.17 -18.80 -45.61
N TRP A 338 2.66 -17.71 -45.05
CA TRP A 338 1.23 -17.48 -44.85
C TRP A 338 0.36 -17.77 -46.09
N HIS A 339 0.90 -17.52 -47.29
CA HIS A 339 0.22 -17.72 -48.56
C HIS A 339 0.18 -19.19 -49.01
N ASP A 340 0.90 -20.06 -48.30
CA ASP A 340 0.95 -21.49 -48.56
C ASP A 340 -0.01 -22.28 -47.64
N LEU A 341 -0.61 -21.62 -46.62
CA LEU A 341 -1.60 -22.24 -45.73
C LEU A 341 -2.91 -22.58 -46.47
N PRO A 342 -3.58 -23.70 -46.17
CA PRO A 342 -4.93 -23.99 -46.64
C PRO A 342 -5.91 -22.83 -46.33
N PRO A 343 -6.93 -22.57 -47.17
CA PRO A 343 -7.85 -21.44 -46.98
C PRO A 343 -8.49 -21.37 -45.59
N CYS A 344 -8.87 -22.51 -45.00
CA CYS A 344 -9.46 -22.58 -43.66
C CYS A 344 -8.46 -22.23 -42.55
N GLU A 345 -7.22 -22.72 -42.64
CA GLU A 345 -6.17 -22.42 -41.65
C GLU A 345 -5.70 -20.97 -41.76
N ARG A 346 -5.63 -20.45 -42.99
CA ARG A 346 -5.37 -19.04 -43.26
C ARG A 346 -6.49 -18.17 -42.68
N ALA A 347 -7.75 -18.53 -42.89
CA ALA A 347 -8.85 -17.78 -42.30
C ALA A 347 -8.79 -17.77 -40.76
N LEU A 348 -8.55 -18.93 -40.14
CA LEU A 348 -8.43 -19.06 -38.69
C LEU A 348 -7.27 -18.24 -38.13
N TYR A 349 -6.07 -18.42 -38.66
CA TYR A 349 -4.89 -17.68 -38.18
C TYR A 349 -5.07 -16.18 -38.41
N GLY A 350 -5.70 -15.75 -39.50
CA GLY A 350 -5.92 -14.34 -39.85
C GLY A 350 -6.91 -13.66 -38.92
N LEU A 351 -7.93 -14.40 -38.46
CA LEU A 351 -8.85 -13.93 -37.43
C LEU A 351 -8.15 -13.65 -36.09
N HIS A 352 -7.09 -14.39 -35.78
CA HIS A 352 -6.32 -14.27 -34.53
C HIS A 352 -5.13 -13.29 -34.60
N GLN A 353 -4.86 -12.72 -35.78
CA GLN A 353 -3.79 -11.73 -35.91
C GLN A 353 -4.18 -10.33 -35.38
N PRO A 354 -3.19 -9.48 -35.01
CA PRO A 354 -3.45 -8.14 -34.51
C PRO A 354 -4.11 -7.21 -35.54
N ILE A 355 -5.34 -6.75 -35.31
CA ILE A 355 -6.11 -6.02 -36.34
C ILE A 355 -5.60 -4.61 -36.64
N TRP A 356 -4.78 -4.03 -35.76
CA TRP A 356 -4.44 -2.60 -35.85
C TRP A 356 -3.43 -2.31 -36.96
N PHE A 357 -2.41 -3.15 -37.15
CA PHE A 357 -1.32 -2.88 -38.10
C PHE A 357 -0.85 -4.18 -38.77
N HIS A 358 -1.12 -4.31 -40.07
CA HIS A 358 -0.66 -5.43 -40.89
C HIS A 358 0.01 -4.94 -42.17
N SER A 359 1.06 -5.62 -42.61
CA SER A 359 1.66 -5.40 -43.94
C SER A 359 0.88 -6.10 -45.05
N ASP A 360 0.15 -7.17 -44.73
CA ASP A 360 -0.58 -7.99 -45.71
C ASP A 360 -1.87 -7.30 -46.17
N ALA A 361 -2.04 -7.20 -47.50
CA ALA A 361 -3.18 -6.58 -48.15
C ALA A 361 -4.52 -7.33 -47.93
N ILE A 362 -4.48 -8.63 -47.62
CA ILE A 362 -5.68 -9.42 -47.30
C ILE A 362 -6.33 -8.94 -46.00
N LEU A 363 -5.52 -8.45 -45.05
CA LEU A 363 -5.94 -7.92 -43.76
C LEU A 363 -6.23 -6.41 -43.78
N HIS A 364 -6.37 -5.82 -44.96
CA HIS A 364 -6.72 -4.40 -45.15
C HIS A 364 -8.18 -4.25 -45.58
N TYR A 365 -8.78 -3.11 -45.23
CA TYR A 365 -10.09 -2.71 -45.74
C TYR A 365 -9.93 -1.77 -46.94
N GLU A 366 -10.95 -1.71 -47.80
CA GLU A 366 -10.96 -0.84 -48.97
C GLU A 366 -11.85 0.38 -48.70
N ARG A 367 -11.36 1.54 -49.11
CA ARG A 367 -12.11 2.79 -49.05
C ARG A 367 -12.37 3.29 -50.46
N SER A 368 -13.64 3.46 -50.81
CA SER A 368 -14.05 4.01 -52.10
C SER A 368 -13.48 5.41 -52.29
N SER A 369 -12.91 5.68 -53.48
CA SER A 369 -12.40 7.01 -53.84
C SER A 369 -13.54 8.04 -53.85
N ARG A 370 -13.23 9.30 -53.51
CA ARG A 370 -14.18 10.43 -53.66
C ARG A 370 -14.27 10.92 -55.11
N THR A 371 -13.45 10.40 -56.01
CA THR A 371 -13.43 10.71 -57.45
C THR A 371 -13.67 9.46 -58.27
N THR A 372 -14.47 9.58 -59.33
CA THR A 372 -14.92 8.49 -60.22
C THR A 372 -13.81 7.82 -61.03
N THR A 373 -12.58 8.33 -60.99
CA THR A 373 -11.41 7.83 -61.74
C THR A 373 -10.27 7.28 -60.88
N GLY A 374 -10.41 7.22 -59.55
CA GLY A 374 -9.35 6.74 -58.64
C GLY A 374 -9.51 5.28 -58.23
N THR A 375 -8.45 4.47 -58.40
CA THR A 375 -8.37 3.08 -57.89
C THR A 375 -8.54 3.03 -56.37
N ALA A 376 -9.32 2.06 -55.86
CA ALA A 376 -9.56 1.91 -54.42
C ALA A 376 -8.26 1.72 -53.63
N HIS A 377 -8.02 2.54 -52.60
CA HIS A 377 -6.84 2.43 -51.74
C HIS A 377 -7.11 1.51 -50.55
N ARG A 378 -6.23 0.52 -50.34
CA ARG A 378 -6.26 -0.41 -49.21
C ARG A 378 -5.58 0.19 -47.98
N ARG A 379 -6.18 0.01 -46.79
CA ARG A 379 -5.64 0.51 -45.52
C ARG A 379 -5.87 -0.47 -44.38
N CYS A 380 -4.95 -0.49 -43.42
CA CYS A 380 -5.16 -1.21 -42.15
C CYS A 380 -6.19 -0.47 -41.26
N ILE A 381 -6.88 -1.20 -40.39
CA ILE A 381 -7.83 -0.64 -39.41
C ILE A 381 -7.16 0.41 -38.50
N GLY A 382 -5.89 0.28 -38.13
CA GLY A 382 -5.19 1.28 -37.32
C GLY A 382 -4.81 2.57 -38.07
N MET A 383 -4.96 2.61 -39.39
CA MET A 383 -4.58 3.76 -40.23
C MET A 383 -5.72 4.77 -40.38
N VAL A 384 -6.21 5.30 -39.26
CA VAL A 384 -7.20 6.39 -39.21
C VAL A 384 -6.60 7.69 -38.62
N VAL A 385 -7.17 8.84 -38.97
CA VAL A 385 -6.77 10.15 -38.42
C VAL A 385 -7.25 10.32 -36.97
N GLU A 386 -6.55 11.13 -36.18
CA GLU A 386 -7.08 11.57 -34.88
C GLU A 386 -8.38 12.38 -35.08
N PRO A 387 -9.35 12.32 -34.15
CA PRO A 387 -9.34 11.61 -32.86
C PRO A 387 -9.78 10.13 -32.91
N GLN A 388 -10.17 9.61 -34.08
CA GLN A 388 -10.68 8.24 -34.21
C GLN A 388 -9.61 7.17 -33.90
N ARG A 389 -8.34 7.48 -34.18
CA ARG A 389 -7.22 6.59 -33.85
C ARG A 389 -7.06 6.43 -32.33
N SER A 390 -7.04 7.52 -31.57
CA SER A 390 -7.05 7.47 -30.10
C SER A 390 -8.26 6.74 -29.56
N PHE A 391 -9.44 6.93 -30.17
CA PHE A 391 -10.64 6.19 -29.78
C PHE A 391 -10.53 4.68 -30.05
N ARG A 392 -9.96 4.26 -31.18
CA ARG A 392 -9.71 2.84 -31.49
C ARG A 392 -8.72 2.20 -30.51
N LEU A 393 -7.67 2.94 -30.13
CA LEU A 393 -6.73 2.51 -29.08
C LEU A 393 -7.43 2.37 -27.73
N HIS A 394 -8.30 3.31 -27.38
CA HIS A 394 -9.15 3.25 -26.19
C HIS A 394 -10.01 1.97 -26.21
N VAL A 395 -10.71 1.71 -27.32
CA VAL A 395 -11.52 0.49 -27.48
C VAL A 395 -10.68 -0.78 -27.31
N SER A 396 -9.47 -0.83 -27.89
CA SER A 396 -8.55 -1.96 -27.73
C SER A 396 -8.12 -2.15 -26.26
N SER A 397 -7.82 -1.07 -25.57
CA SER A 397 -7.32 -1.13 -24.19
C SER A 397 -8.41 -1.47 -23.17
N VAL A 398 -9.62 -0.92 -23.34
CA VAL A 398 -10.73 -1.05 -22.40
C VAL A 398 -11.51 -2.33 -22.63
N PHE A 399 -11.88 -2.61 -23.89
CA PHE A 399 -12.68 -3.79 -24.24
C PHE A 399 -11.83 -4.98 -24.67
N ARG A 400 -10.49 -4.87 -24.59
CA ARG A 400 -9.52 -5.93 -24.94
C ARG A 400 -9.65 -6.48 -26.37
N VAL A 401 -10.20 -5.69 -27.29
CA VAL A 401 -10.30 -6.04 -28.70
C VAL A 401 -8.92 -5.94 -29.35
N ARG A 402 -8.32 -7.07 -29.72
CA ARG A 402 -6.96 -7.14 -30.31
C ARG A 402 -6.94 -7.81 -31.69
N SER A 403 -7.83 -8.77 -31.90
CA SER A 403 -7.96 -9.60 -33.09
C SER A 403 -9.38 -9.48 -33.69
N LEU A 404 -9.62 -9.99 -34.90
CA LEU A 404 -10.98 -10.04 -35.46
C LEU A 404 -11.82 -11.07 -34.71
N ALA A 405 -11.21 -12.13 -34.20
CA ALA A 405 -11.88 -13.13 -33.36
C ALA A 405 -12.53 -12.50 -32.12
N ASP A 406 -11.94 -11.45 -31.54
CA ASP A 406 -12.48 -10.75 -30.35
C ASP A 406 -13.82 -10.01 -30.63
N PHE A 407 -14.20 -9.81 -31.89
CA PHE A 407 -15.50 -9.21 -32.25
C PHE A 407 -16.64 -10.23 -32.10
N MET A 408 -16.37 -11.52 -32.23
CA MET A 408 -17.37 -12.58 -32.30
C MET A 408 -18.19 -12.69 -31.00
N CYS A 409 -19.46 -13.11 -31.11
CA CYS A 409 -20.32 -13.40 -29.96
C CYS A 409 -19.99 -14.77 -29.35
N ASP A 410 -20.49 -15.00 -28.13
CA ASP A 410 -20.46 -16.32 -27.50
C ASP A 410 -21.15 -17.33 -28.43
N GLY A 411 -20.39 -18.29 -28.97
CA GLY A 411 -20.82 -19.19 -30.06
C GLY A 411 -20.06 -19.05 -31.38
N GLY A 412 -19.09 -18.12 -31.48
CA GLY A 412 -18.22 -17.99 -32.65
C GLY A 412 -18.89 -17.33 -33.86
N VAL A 413 -20.06 -16.71 -33.67
CA VAL A 413 -20.82 -16.04 -34.73
C VAL A 413 -20.40 -14.58 -34.85
N TRP A 414 -20.21 -14.09 -36.07
CA TRP A 414 -19.95 -12.67 -36.33
C TRP A 414 -21.16 -11.84 -35.86
N PRO A 415 -21.00 -10.85 -34.96
CA PRO A 415 -22.12 -10.18 -34.30
C PRO A 415 -22.89 -9.28 -35.27
N SER A 416 -24.12 -8.92 -34.92
CA SER A 416 -24.81 -7.82 -35.63
C SER A 416 -24.10 -6.48 -35.36
N ARG A 417 -24.25 -5.53 -36.27
CA ARG A 417 -23.67 -4.17 -36.11
C ARG A 417 -24.18 -3.48 -34.84
N GLN A 418 -25.44 -3.73 -34.45
CA GLN A 418 -26.03 -3.12 -33.26
C GLN A 418 -25.42 -3.72 -31.99
N ASP A 419 -25.29 -5.05 -31.92
CA ASP A 419 -24.72 -5.74 -30.77
C ASP A 419 -23.24 -5.42 -30.57
N PHE A 420 -22.48 -5.30 -31.66
CA PHE A 420 -21.08 -4.87 -31.58
C PHE A 420 -20.96 -3.47 -30.98
N VAL A 421 -21.78 -2.53 -31.42
CA VAL A 421 -21.75 -1.15 -30.93
C VAL A 421 -22.14 -1.09 -29.45
N GLN A 422 -23.22 -1.77 -29.05
CA GLN A 422 -23.68 -1.76 -27.66
C GLN A 422 -22.64 -2.36 -26.70
N ARG A 423 -21.91 -3.40 -27.11
CA ARG A 423 -20.86 -4.03 -26.28
C ARG A 423 -19.61 -3.17 -26.08
N HIS A 424 -19.37 -2.18 -26.95
CA HIS A 424 -18.09 -1.45 -27.02
C HIS A 424 -18.24 0.08 -26.88
N ILE A 425 -19.42 0.58 -26.49
CA ILE A 425 -19.60 1.98 -26.08
C ILE A 425 -19.07 2.16 -24.65
N ASP A 426 -18.26 3.21 -24.44
CA ASP A 426 -17.76 3.58 -23.12
C ASP A 426 -18.37 4.92 -22.66
N PHE A 427 -19.37 4.84 -21.79
CA PHE A 427 -20.00 6.02 -21.19
C PHE A 427 -19.07 6.78 -20.21
N THR A 428 -17.93 6.22 -19.82
CA THR A 428 -16.93 6.86 -18.95
C THR A 428 -15.91 7.69 -19.71
N LEU A 429 -15.82 7.54 -21.04
CA LEU A 429 -14.91 8.31 -21.89
C LEU A 429 -15.45 9.74 -22.12
N GLY A 430 -15.09 10.66 -21.23
CA GLY A 430 -15.54 12.06 -21.29
C GLY A 430 -15.00 12.87 -22.47
N SER A 431 -13.98 12.39 -23.19
CA SER A 431 -13.39 13.09 -24.34
C SER A 431 -14.21 12.97 -25.63
N VAL A 432 -15.18 12.04 -25.70
CA VAL A 432 -15.98 11.77 -26.90
C VAL A 432 -17.43 11.46 -26.51
N LEU A 433 -18.39 12.25 -27.01
CA LEU A 433 -19.81 12.01 -26.75
C LEU A 433 -20.28 10.62 -27.21
N PRO A 434 -21.16 9.93 -26.47
CA PRO A 434 -21.62 8.57 -26.79
C PRO A 434 -22.18 8.41 -28.22
N GLY A 435 -22.91 9.40 -28.74
CA GLY A 435 -23.41 9.37 -30.12
C GLY A 435 -22.28 9.33 -31.17
N ARG A 436 -21.17 10.03 -30.91
CA ARG A 436 -19.98 10.04 -31.77
C ARG A 436 -19.17 8.74 -31.62
N GLN A 437 -19.10 8.18 -30.41
CA GLN A 437 -18.52 6.84 -30.20
C GLN A 437 -19.29 5.78 -30.99
N ALA A 438 -20.62 5.78 -30.93
CA ALA A 438 -21.47 4.85 -31.68
C ALA A 438 -21.24 4.96 -33.19
N GLN A 439 -21.09 6.17 -33.72
CA GLN A 439 -20.75 6.39 -35.14
C GLN A 439 -19.39 5.76 -35.50
N TRP A 440 -18.37 5.96 -34.68
CA TRP A 440 -17.03 5.41 -34.94
C TRP A 440 -16.96 3.88 -34.78
N LEU A 441 -17.71 3.31 -33.85
CA LEU A 441 -17.85 1.85 -33.68
C LEU A 441 -18.57 1.22 -34.88
N ARG A 442 -19.62 1.87 -35.41
CA ARG A 442 -20.29 1.41 -36.65
C ARG A 442 -19.32 1.39 -37.82
N MET A 443 -18.47 2.41 -37.95
CA MET A 443 -17.43 2.46 -38.98
C MET A 443 -16.38 1.35 -38.80
N LEU A 444 -15.87 1.17 -37.58
CA LEU A 444 -14.93 0.10 -37.24
C LEU A 444 -15.51 -1.29 -37.58
N TYR A 445 -16.77 -1.52 -37.24
CA TYR A 445 -17.45 -2.77 -37.56
C TYR A 445 -17.52 -3.03 -39.07
N VAL A 446 -17.87 -2.02 -39.87
CA VAL A 446 -17.95 -2.17 -41.34
C VAL A 446 -16.57 -2.50 -41.92
N GLU A 447 -15.53 -1.80 -41.48
CA GLU A 447 -14.15 -2.03 -41.92
C GLU A 447 -13.66 -3.44 -41.55
N ALA A 448 -13.89 -3.87 -40.31
CA ALA A 448 -13.56 -5.23 -39.86
C ALA A 448 -14.34 -6.31 -40.63
N THR A 449 -15.63 -6.08 -40.88
CA THR A 449 -16.49 -7.02 -41.63
C THR A 449 -16.00 -7.21 -43.06
N GLN A 450 -15.41 -6.19 -43.70
CA GLN A 450 -14.80 -6.35 -45.02
C GLN A 450 -13.60 -7.31 -44.98
N ILE A 451 -12.76 -7.22 -43.94
CA ILE A 451 -11.58 -8.09 -43.82
C ILE A 451 -12.02 -9.54 -43.55
N VAL A 452 -13.00 -9.74 -42.67
CA VAL A 452 -13.59 -11.07 -42.43
C VAL A 452 -14.21 -11.67 -43.70
N ALA A 453 -14.86 -10.83 -44.52
CA ALA A 453 -15.38 -11.26 -45.82
C ALA A 453 -14.27 -11.73 -46.77
N ARG A 454 -13.14 -11.01 -46.82
CA ARG A 454 -11.99 -11.36 -47.67
C ARG A 454 -11.27 -12.63 -47.19
N LEU A 455 -11.23 -12.86 -45.89
CA LEU A 455 -10.72 -14.10 -45.31
C LEU A 455 -11.65 -15.31 -45.57
N GLY A 456 -12.85 -15.11 -46.12
CA GLY A 456 -13.84 -16.18 -46.29
C GLY A 456 -14.44 -16.68 -44.97
N ALA A 457 -14.24 -15.94 -43.87
CA ALA A 457 -14.48 -16.42 -42.51
C ALA A 457 -15.88 -16.11 -41.95
N LYS A 458 -16.81 -15.60 -42.76
CA LYS A 458 -18.17 -15.20 -42.33
C LYS A 458 -19.00 -16.34 -41.74
N HIS A 459 -18.77 -17.57 -42.21
CA HIS A 459 -19.50 -18.78 -41.79
C HIS A 459 -18.63 -19.73 -40.96
N MET A 460 -17.41 -19.32 -40.63
CA MET A 460 -16.55 -20.14 -39.77
C MET A 460 -17.02 -20.02 -38.34
N VAL A 461 -17.54 -21.12 -37.79
CA VAL A 461 -17.75 -21.26 -36.35
C VAL A 461 -16.37 -21.37 -35.73
N VAL A 462 -15.88 -20.27 -35.14
CA VAL A 462 -14.81 -20.39 -34.15
C VAL A 462 -15.44 -21.13 -32.99
N GLN A 463 -15.12 -22.42 -32.82
CA GLN A 463 -15.62 -23.14 -31.65
C GLN A 463 -15.26 -22.29 -30.43
N PRO A 464 -16.24 -21.89 -29.60
CA PRO A 464 -15.90 -21.33 -28.31
C PRO A 464 -15.26 -22.49 -27.56
N GLU A 465 -13.92 -22.54 -27.53
CA GLU A 465 -13.25 -23.29 -26.48
C GLU A 465 -13.91 -22.83 -25.20
N SER A 466 -14.42 -23.80 -24.44
CA SER A 466 -15.18 -23.63 -23.20
C SER A 466 -14.31 -22.97 -22.13
N SER A 467 -13.90 -21.74 -22.36
CA SER A 467 -13.67 -20.77 -21.33
C SER A 467 -15.04 -20.53 -20.75
N ARG A 468 -15.33 -21.21 -19.64
CA ARG A 468 -16.26 -20.68 -18.66
C ARG A 468 -15.74 -19.29 -18.32
N ARG A 469 -16.10 -18.28 -19.11
CA ARG A 469 -16.27 -16.93 -18.62
C ARG A 469 -17.39 -17.05 -17.62
N HIS A 470 -17.05 -17.50 -16.41
CA HIS A 470 -17.74 -16.95 -15.27
C HIS A 470 -17.63 -15.45 -15.47
N PRO A 471 -18.75 -14.72 -15.60
CA PRO A 471 -18.68 -13.29 -15.45
C PRO A 471 -18.10 -13.12 -14.05
N LEU A 472 -16.81 -12.83 -13.94
CA LEU A 472 -16.28 -12.30 -12.70
C LEU A 472 -17.09 -11.01 -12.55
N PRO A 473 -18.04 -10.94 -11.61
CA PRO A 473 -18.79 -9.72 -11.41
C PRO A 473 -17.74 -8.62 -11.26
N TYR A 474 -17.96 -7.48 -11.89
CA TYR A 474 -17.14 -6.29 -11.70
C TYR A 474 -17.17 -5.94 -10.21
N LEU A 475 -16.29 -6.56 -9.42
CA LEU A 475 -16.19 -6.38 -7.99
C LEU A 475 -15.44 -5.08 -7.81
N GLY A 476 -16.22 -4.03 -7.64
CA GLY A 476 -15.76 -2.68 -7.39
C GLY A 476 -16.65 -2.01 -6.36
N SER A 477 -16.09 -1.04 -5.66
CA SER A 477 -16.85 -0.16 -4.78
C SER A 477 -17.15 1.13 -5.52
N SER A 478 -18.42 1.54 -5.53
CA SER A 478 -18.80 2.91 -5.86
C SER A 478 -18.54 3.79 -4.63
N SER A 479 -17.64 4.75 -4.75
CA SER A 479 -17.47 5.80 -3.74
C SER A 479 -17.56 7.14 -4.44
N SER A 480 -18.64 7.88 -4.17
CA SER A 480 -18.83 9.28 -4.59
C SER A 480 -18.42 9.52 -6.07
N ASP A 481 -19.22 8.99 -7.01
CA ASP A 481 -19.08 9.08 -8.47
C ASP A 481 -17.89 8.36 -9.13
N LYS A 482 -17.07 7.61 -8.40
CA LYS A 482 -15.99 6.79 -9.01
C LYS A 482 -16.16 5.31 -8.70
N MET A 483 -16.33 4.51 -9.76
CA MET A 483 -16.28 3.05 -9.69
C MET A 483 -14.81 2.60 -9.67
N CYS A 484 -14.38 1.99 -8.56
CA CYS A 484 -13.02 1.47 -8.43
C CYS A 484 -13.04 -0.05 -8.63
N LEU A 485 -12.52 -0.53 -9.77
CA LEU A 485 -12.49 -1.95 -10.11
C LEU A 485 -11.26 -2.65 -9.49
N MET A 486 -11.45 -3.85 -8.93
CA MET A 486 -10.32 -4.72 -8.61
C MET A 486 -9.59 -5.18 -9.89
N PRO A 487 -8.24 -5.24 -9.91
CA PRO A 487 -7.30 -4.96 -8.82
C PRO A 487 -6.83 -3.50 -8.74
N SER A 488 -7.28 -2.63 -9.64
CA SER A 488 -6.77 -1.26 -9.86
C SER A 488 -7.23 -0.23 -8.82
N ILE A 489 -7.48 -0.64 -7.58
CA ILE A 489 -7.96 0.25 -6.50
C ILE A 489 -6.79 1.09 -5.97
N PRO A 490 -6.86 2.45 -6.03
CA PRO A 490 -5.82 3.30 -5.47
C PRO A 490 -5.63 3.08 -3.96
N LYS A 491 -4.38 3.14 -3.46
CA LYS A 491 -4.06 3.00 -2.03
C LYS A 491 -4.82 3.98 -1.13
N SER A 492 -5.17 5.16 -1.66
CA SER A 492 -5.98 6.20 -1.00
C SER A 492 -7.48 5.88 -0.96
N ALA A 493 -7.97 5.04 -1.86
CA ALA A 493 -9.36 4.56 -1.88
C ALA A 493 -9.57 3.34 -0.99
N LEU A 494 -8.54 2.50 -0.78
CA LEU A 494 -8.65 1.27 0.03
C LEU A 494 -9.22 1.47 1.42
N LEU A 495 -8.79 2.53 2.12
CA LEU A 495 -9.33 2.82 3.45
C LEU A 495 -10.84 3.06 3.41
N ARG A 496 -11.34 3.82 2.43
CA ARG A 496 -12.78 4.12 2.29
C ARG A 496 -13.61 2.86 2.04
N ILE A 497 -13.07 1.93 1.25
CA ILE A 497 -13.72 0.66 0.92
C ILE A 497 -13.78 -0.24 2.15
N VAL A 498 -12.66 -0.36 2.86
CA VAL A 498 -12.54 -1.26 4.01
C VAL A 498 -13.26 -0.72 5.23
N TRP A 499 -13.27 0.59 5.41
CA TRP A 499 -13.84 1.24 6.57
C TRP A 499 -14.13 2.73 6.33
N SER A 500 -15.40 3.09 6.49
CA SER A 500 -15.81 4.48 6.67
C SER A 500 -16.22 4.68 8.13
N PRO A 501 -15.71 5.72 8.82
CA PRO A 501 -16.21 6.06 10.14
C PRO A 501 -17.71 6.28 10.04
N GLN A 502 -18.47 5.69 10.96
CA GLN A 502 -19.89 6.00 11.06
C GLN A 502 -20.04 7.51 11.37
N PRO A 503 -21.07 8.16 10.80
CA PRO A 503 -21.38 9.53 11.16
C PRO A 503 -21.63 9.60 12.67
N PRO A 504 -21.24 10.71 13.31
CA PRO A 504 -21.38 10.83 14.76
C PRO A 504 -22.87 10.86 15.11
N THR A 505 -23.28 10.02 16.05
CA THR A 505 -24.67 9.99 16.52
C THR A 505 -24.95 11.04 17.60
N LYS A 506 -23.90 11.43 18.33
CA LYS A 506 -23.95 12.45 19.39
C LYS A 506 -23.56 13.81 18.85
N GLN A 507 -24.06 14.87 19.50
CA GLN A 507 -23.65 16.24 19.21
C GLN A 507 -22.13 16.42 19.39
N HIS A 508 -21.54 17.30 18.58
CA HIS A 508 -20.11 17.57 18.63
C HIS A 508 -19.73 18.22 19.97
N PRO A 509 -18.61 17.86 20.62
CA PRO A 509 -18.26 18.39 21.95
C PRO A 509 -18.23 19.93 22.04
N MET A 510 -17.88 20.60 20.95
CA MET A 510 -17.85 22.07 20.87
C MET A 510 -19.24 22.73 20.85
N THR A 511 -20.32 22.04 20.46
CA THR A 511 -21.67 22.64 20.43
C THR A 511 -22.24 22.87 21.83
N ILE A 512 -21.63 22.27 22.86
CA ILE A 512 -22.00 22.49 24.26
C ILE A 512 -21.61 23.90 24.72
N HIS A 513 -20.55 24.48 24.14
CA HIS A 513 -20.15 25.86 24.47
C HIS A 513 -21.15 26.89 23.89
N SER A 514 -21.78 26.58 22.76
CA SER A 514 -22.85 27.41 22.19
C SER A 514 -23.72 26.62 21.21
N GLN A 515 -25.03 26.70 21.37
CA GLN A 515 -26.00 26.09 20.45
C GLN A 515 -25.95 26.67 19.03
N ARG A 516 -25.27 27.81 18.82
CA ARG A 516 -25.12 28.44 17.51
C ARG A 516 -24.06 27.77 16.61
N PHE A 517 -23.34 26.77 17.11
CA PHE A 517 -22.24 26.15 16.36
C PHE A 517 -22.72 25.11 15.35
N ASP A 518 -22.58 25.44 14.07
CA ASP A 518 -22.74 24.52 12.95
C ASP A 518 -21.38 23.92 12.50
N VAL A 519 -21.41 22.83 11.74
CA VAL A 519 -20.27 22.10 11.18
C VAL A 519 -19.28 23.02 10.45
N ARG A 520 -19.77 24.09 9.81
CA ARG A 520 -18.94 25.09 9.14
C ARG A 520 -18.01 25.83 10.10
N MET A 521 -18.52 26.28 11.25
CA MET A 521 -17.72 27.00 12.25
C MET A 521 -16.67 26.09 12.89
N ILE A 522 -16.99 24.81 13.11
CA ILE A 522 -16.03 23.82 13.61
C ILE A 522 -14.87 23.62 12.61
N ARG A 523 -15.18 23.52 11.31
CA ARG A 523 -14.15 23.44 10.26
C ARG A 523 -13.28 24.70 10.22
N THR A 524 -13.87 25.88 10.39
CA THR A 524 -13.13 27.14 10.49
C THR A 524 -12.16 27.11 11.66
N TYR A 525 -12.61 26.67 12.84
CA TYR A 525 -11.74 26.50 14.01
C TYR A 525 -10.60 25.52 13.74
N VAL A 526 -10.87 24.35 13.15
CA VAL A 526 -9.84 23.36 12.81
C VAL A 526 -8.81 23.92 11.82
N LYS A 527 -9.27 24.70 10.83
CA LYS A 527 -8.39 25.38 9.86
C LYS A 527 -7.52 26.42 10.58
N TYR A 528 -8.14 27.21 11.45
CA TYR A 528 -7.47 28.28 12.20
C TYR A 528 -6.48 27.75 13.25
N SER A 529 -6.78 26.61 13.88
CA SER A 529 -5.88 25.93 14.82
C SER A 529 -4.53 25.57 14.18
N LYS A 530 -4.48 25.36 12.86
CA LYS A 530 -3.20 25.17 12.14
C LYS A 530 -2.35 26.44 12.09
N HIS A 531 -2.98 27.62 12.03
CA HIS A 531 -2.30 28.91 12.10
C HIS A 531 -1.76 29.15 13.51
N LEU A 532 -2.60 28.95 14.53
CA LEU A 532 -2.19 29.06 15.94
C LEU A 532 -0.97 28.19 16.29
N GLN A 533 -0.82 27.03 15.65
CA GLN A 533 0.35 26.15 15.86
C GLN A 533 1.67 26.69 15.30
N LYS A 534 1.63 27.69 14.41
CA LYS A 534 2.84 28.35 13.91
C LYS A 534 3.36 29.39 14.90
N ILE A 535 2.48 29.99 15.69
CA ILE A 535 2.79 31.08 16.61
C ILE A 535 2.89 30.63 18.08
N LEU A 536 2.18 29.57 18.48
CA LEU A 536 2.15 29.06 19.87
C LEU A 536 3.06 27.85 20.07
N LEU A 537 3.66 27.73 21.26
CA LEU A 537 4.30 26.47 21.67
C LEU A 537 3.26 25.33 21.74
N PRO A 538 3.66 24.08 21.47
CA PRO A 538 2.75 22.94 21.42
C PRO A 538 1.90 22.73 22.69
N VAL A 539 2.40 23.10 23.86
CA VAL A 539 1.70 22.95 25.14
C VAL A 539 0.50 23.92 25.23
N PHE A 540 0.68 25.17 24.83
CA PHE A 540 -0.39 26.17 24.80
C PHE A 540 -1.49 25.79 23.80
N ALA A 541 -1.08 25.38 22.58
CA ALA A 541 -2.01 24.94 21.56
C ALA A 541 -2.78 23.67 21.97
N ASP A 542 -2.15 22.77 22.72
CA ASP A 542 -2.78 21.56 23.25
C ASP A 542 -3.82 21.86 24.33
N LEU A 543 -3.53 22.80 25.25
CA LEU A 543 -4.50 23.24 26.26
C LEU A 543 -5.73 23.85 25.60
N GLN A 544 -5.53 24.78 24.67
CA GLN A 544 -6.61 25.40 23.88
C GLN A 544 -7.46 24.34 23.18
N PHE A 545 -6.81 23.38 22.52
CA PHE A 545 -7.49 22.29 21.85
C PHE A 545 -8.32 21.44 22.82
N ARG A 546 -7.75 21.05 23.96
CA ARG A 546 -8.46 20.26 24.97
C ARG A 546 -9.62 21.04 25.60
N LEU A 547 -9.49 22.35 25.79
CA LEU A 547 -10.56 23.21 26.30
C LEU A 547 -11.74 23.28 25.30
N ALA A 548 -11.45 23.55 24.02
CA ALA A 548 -12.46 23.59 22.96
C ALA A 548 -13.21 22.26 22.81
N PHE A 549 -12.48 21.14 22.81
CA PHE A 549 -13.05 19.79 22.64
C PHE A 549 -13.59 19.18 23.94
N ARG A 550 -13.60 19.92 25.05
CA ARG A 550 -14.11 19.42 26.34
C ARG A 550 -13.37 18.14 26.77
N LEU A 551 -12.04 18.17 26.70
CA LEU A 551 -11.14 17.06 27.05
C LEU A 551 -10.36 17.33 28.35
N LEU A 552 -10.67 18.40 29.08
CA LEU A 552 -10.05 18.68 30.37
C LEU A 552 -10.79 17.94 31.49
N PRO A 553 -10.06 17.32 32.43
CA PRO A 553 -10.64 16.58 33.54
C PRO A 553 -11.05 17.52 34.69
N VAL A 554 -11.95 18.48 34.42
CA VAL A 554 -12.47 19.37 35.47
C VAL A 554 -13.34 18.61 36.47
N ARG A 555 -13.32 19.05 37.73
CA ARG A 555 -13.99 18.39 38.85
C ARG A 555 -15.50 18.19 38.67
N SER A 556 -16.19 19.08 37.94
CA SER A 556 -17.63 18.90 37.66
C SER A 556 -17.98 17.60 36.92
N ARG A 557 -17.00 16.94 36.27
CA ARG A 557 -17.21 15.68 35.53
C ARG A 557 -17.23 14.44 36.42
N PHE A 558 -16.75 14.55 37.65
CA PHE A 558 -16.66 13.45 38.60
C PHE A 558 -17.85 13.42 39.55
N TRP A 559 -19.02 13.87 39.09
CA TRP A 559 -20.25 13.93 39.90
C TRP A 559 -20.67 12.57 40.47
N PHE A 560 -20.33 11.48 39.80
CA PHE A 560 -20.60 10.11 40.27
C PHE A 560 -19.76 9.71 41.51
N LEU A 561 -18.74 10.50 41.88
CA LEU A 561 -17.94 10.30 43.10
C LEU A 561 -18.42 11.16 44.28
N GLU A 562 -19.48 11.96 44.09
CA GLU A 562 -20.00 12.90 45.09
C GLU A 562 -20.43 12.19 46.38
N ALA A 563 -20.92 10.94 46.28
CA ALA A 563 -21.27 10.13 47.44
C ALA A 563 -20.06 9.77 48.34
N ALA A 564 -18.86 9.63 47.76
CA ALA A 564 -17.64 9.32 48.51
C ALA A 564 -16.86 10.59 48.92
N ASN A 565 -16.99 11.67 48.15
CA ASN A 565 -16.38 12.95 48.44
C ASN A 565 -17.35 14.09 48.04
N PRO A 566 -18.10 14.66 49.01
CA PRO A 566 -19.08 15.72 48.75
C PRO A 566 -18.47 16.99 48.13
N SER A 567 -17.17 17.23 48.35
CA SER A 567 -16.45 18.39 47.80
C SER A 567 -15.85 18.15 46.41
N ILE A 568 -16.00 16.94 45.83
CA ILE A 568 -15.29 16.55 44.60
C ILE A 568 -15.61 17.43 43.39
N ARG A 569 -16.77 18.08 43.38
CA ARG A 569 -17.23 18.97 42.29
C ARG A 569 -16.86 20.44 42.50
N LEU A 570 -16.41 20.81 43.70
CA LEU A 570 -16.10 22.18 44.06
C LEU A 570 -14.76 22.62 43.49
N CYS A 571 -14.65 23.91 43.21
CA CYS A 571 -13.43 24.57 42.73
C CYS A 571 -12.22 24.21 43.59
N VAL A 572 -11.09 23.90 42.93
CA VAL A 572 -9.78 23.71 43.58
C VAL A 572 -9.32 24.94 44.39
N ARG A 573 -9.78 26.15 44.03
CA ARG A 573 -9.26 27.39 44.62
C ARG A 573 -9.81 27.59 46.02
N VAL A 574 -8.89 27.87 46.95
CA VAL A 574 -9.20 28.14 48.35
C VAL A 574 -10.17 29.31 48.45
N GLY A 575 -11.27 29.11 49.19
CA GLY A 575 -12.32 30.13 49.38
C GLY A 575 -13.37 30.19 48.25
N CYS A 576 -13.29 29.34 47.22
CA CYS A 576 -14.30 29.28 46.16
C CYS A 576 -15.22 28.07 46.31
N GLY A 577 -16.50 28.31 46.64
CA GLY A 577 -17.53 27.28 46.79
C GLY A 577 -18.29 26.93 45.50
N ALA A 578 -17.87 27.43 44.35
CA ALA A 578 -18.55 27.18 43.08
C ALA A 578 -18.20 25.80 42.48
N ILE A 579 -19.06 25.29 41.60
CA ILE A 579 -18.80 24.06 40.84
C ILE A 579 -17.69 24.33 39.82
N GLU A 580 -16.66 23.49 39.82
CA GLU A 580 -15.53 23.61 38.90
C GLU A 580 -15.88 23.13 37.49
N THR A 581 -16.49 24.01 36.71
CA THR A 581 -16.63 23.82 35.26
C THR A 581 -15.40 24.39 34.53
N GLU A 582 -15.23 24.04 33.24
CA GLU A 582 -14.19 24.65 32.40
C GLU A 582 -14.35 26.18 32.35
N GLN A 583 -15.59 26.68 32.21
CA GLN A 583 -15.87 28.11 32.21
C GLN A 583 -15.56 28.75 33.55
N HIS A 584 -15.98 28.14 34.65
CA HIS A 584 -15.69 28.67 35.97
C HIS A 584 -14.17 28.76 36.20
N LEU A 585 -13.44 27.67 35.97
CA LEU A 585 -12.02 27.59 36.23
C LEU A 585 -11.20 28.61 35.41
N PHE A 586 -11.55 28.79 34.14
CA PHE A 586 -10.78 29.60 33.19
C PHE A 586 -11.36 30.98 32.89
N PHE A 587 -12.56 31.33 33.37
CA PHE A 587 -13.22 32.60 33.05
C PHE A 587 -13.95 33.24 34.22
N ASP A 588 -14.82 32.51 34.93
CA ASP A 588 -15.69 33.12 35.95
C ASP A 588 -15.05 33.20 37.35
N CYS A 589 -14.02 32.40 37.63
CA CYS A 589 -13.39 32.38 38.96
C CYS A 589 -12.60 33.67 39.22
N THR A 590 -12.44 34.05 40.49
CA THR A 590 -11.84 35.32 40.93
C THR A 590 -10.50 35.63 40.28
N LEU A 591 -9.55 34.68 40.24
CA LEU A 591 -8.27 34.90 39.56
C LEU A 591 -8.43 35.04 38.04
N ALA A 592 -9.31 34.25 37.43
CA ALA A 592 -9.56 34.30 36.00
C ALA A 592 -10.10 35.67 35.60
N VAL A 593 -11.10 36.18 36.32
CA VAL A 593 -11.66 37.52 36.09
C VAL A 593 -10.57 38.58 36.21
N GLN A 594 -9.76 38.57 37.29
CA GLN A 594 -8.69 39.54 37.50
C GLN A 594 -7.64 39.52 36.37
N LEU A 595 -7.23 38.34 35.92
CA LEU A 595 -6.26 38.20 34.84
C LEU A 595 -6.83 38.62 33.48
N TRP A 596 -8.09 38.27 33.19
CA TRP A 596 -8.75 38.71 31.96
C TRP A 596 -9.00 40.21 31.94
N GLU A 597 -9.27 40.85 33.07
CA GLU A 597 -9.35 42.31 33.17
C GLU A 597 -7.99 42.98 32.89
N HIS A 598 -6.89 42.38 33.37
CA HIS A 598 -5.56 42.87 33.06
C HIS A 598 -5.23 42.70 31.57
N ALA A 599 -5.45 41.51 31.01
CA ALA A 599 -5.26 41.23 29.58
C ALA A 599 -6.12 42.14 28.70
N HIS A 600 -7.37 42.41 29.11
CA HIS A 600 -8.25 43.34 28.40
C HIS A 600 -7.73 44.78 28.44
N ARG A 601 -7.23 45.27 29.59
CA ARG A 601 -6.63 46.61 29.66
C ARG A 601 -5.47 46.77 28.68
N LEU A 602 -4.58 45.78 28.62
CA LEU A 602 -3.46 45.75 27.67
C LEU A 602 -3.92 45.78 26.21
N MET A 603 -5.02 45.07 25.88
CA MET A 603 -5.51 44.94 24.51
C MET A 603 -6.59 45.96 24.12
N SER A 604 -7.03 46.79 25.07
CA SER A 604 -8.07 47.80 24.86
C SER A 604 -7.76 48.81 23.75
N PRO A 605 -6.51 49.18 23.43
CA PRO A 605 -6.22 50.05 22.29
C PRO A 605 -6.57 49.43 20.94
N PHE A 606 -6.60 48.09 20.84
CA PHE A 606 -6.74 47.37 19.57
C PHE A 606 -8.16 46.86 19.31
N PHE A 607 -8.93 46.55 20.36
CA PHE A 607 -10.28 46.01 20.26
C PHE A 607 -11.34 46.98 20.82
N ARG A 608 -12.56 46.91 20.28
CA ARG A 608 -13.71 47.69 20.80
C ARG A 608 -14.45 46.99 21.94
N LEU A 609 -14.47 45.65 21.93
CA LEU A 609 -15.29 44.83 22.82
C LEU A 609 -14.43 43.95 23.70
N ARG A 610 -14.94 43.64 24.91
CA ARG A 610 -14.36 42.65 25.81
C ARG A 610 -14.52 41.25 25.22
N ALA A 611 -13.50 40.42 25.41
CA ALA A 611 -13.55 39.02 25.02
C ALA A 611 -14.58 38.26 25.87
N THR A 612 -15.43 37.50 25.21
CA THR A 612 -16.38 36.58 25.84
C THR A 612 -15.74 35.22 26.12
N TRP A 613 -16.40 34.37 26.89
CA TRP A 613 -15.99 32.97 27.06
C TRP A 613 -15.77 32.24 25.73
N LEU A 614 -16.62 32.50 24.73
CA LEU A 614 -16.51 31.89 23.40
C LEU A 614 -15.24 32.35 22.68
N ASP A 615 -14.87 33.63 22.81
CA ASP A 615 -13.61 34.16 22.25
C ASP A 615 -12.38 33.52 22.88
N ILE A 616 -12.50 33.14 24.14
CA ILE A 616 -11.43 32.49 24.87
C ILE A 616 -11.30 31.02 24.48
N VAL A 617 -12.39 30.26 24.49
CA VAL A 617 -12.38 28.81 24.22
C VAL A 617 -12.16 28.47 22.76
N LEU A 618 -12.78 29.24 21.86
CA LEU A 618 -12.87 28.89 20.44
C LEU A 618 -11.94 29.72 19.58
N SER A 619 -11.19 30.62 20.21
CA SER A 619 -10.23 31.45 19.50
C SER A 619 -10.83 32.30 18.38
N THR A 620 -12.06 32.79 18.55
CA THR A 620 -12.70 33.66 17.57
C THR A 620 -11.99 35.01 17.48
N THR A 621 -12.02 35.58 16.28
CA THR A 621 -11.42 36.88 15.98
C THR A 621 -12.31 37.99 16.54
N LEU A 622 -11.76 38.80 17.44
CA LEU A 622 -12.41 40.00 17.93
C LEU A 622 -12.42 41.09 16.83
N HIS A 623 -13.34 42.03 16.92
CA HIS A 623 -13.37 43.15 15.97
C HIS A 623 -12.23 44.13 16.30
N VAL A 624 -11.24 44.21 15.40
CA VAL A 624 -10.11 45.14 15.46
C VAL A 624 -10.62 46.54 15.11
N ARG A 625 -10.14 47.56 15.81
CA ARG A 625 -10.48 48.96 15.50
C ARG A 625 -10.01 49.34 14.10
N ASP A 626 -10.77 50.21 13.43
CA ASP A 626 -10.52 50.62 12.05
C ASP A 626 -9.08 51.14 11.82
N GLU A 627 -8.52 51.85 12.81
CA GLU A 627 -7.14 52.36 12.84
C GLU A 627 -6.07 51.26 12.68
N TRP A 628 -6.35 50.05 13.14
CA TRP A 628 -5.42 48.91 13.14
C TRP A 628 -5.76 47.86 12.07
N MET A 629 -6.76 48.11 11.23
CA MET A 629 -7.21 47.14 10.22
C MET A 629 -6.13 46.77 9.21
N ALA A 630 -5.24 47.71 8.86
CA ALA A 630 -4.08 47.45 8.00
C ALA A 630 -3.09 46.42 8.60
N SER A 631 -3.08 46.29 9.93
CA SER A 631 -2.20 45.40 10.70
C SER A 631 -2.97 44.33 11.47
N ALA A 632 -4.22 44.03 11.07
CA ALA A 632 -5.14 43.18 11.83
C ALA A 632 -4.58 41.77 12.12
N GLU A 633 -3.89 41.15 11.16
CA GLU A 633 -3.28 39.81 11.34
C GLU A 633 -2.27 39.78 12.50
N VAL A 634 -1.42 40.80 12.62
CA VAL A 634 -0.42 40.89 13.71
C VAL A 634 -1.12 41.09 15.06
N VAL A 635 -2.17 41.93 15.08
CA VAL A 635 -2.99 42.16 16.27
C VAL A 635 -3.68 40.86 16.72
N TYR A 636 -4.18 40.06 15.78
CA TYR A 636 -4.75 38.73 16.07
C TYR A 636 -3.72 37.77 16.64
N ASP A 637 -2.53 37.68 16.04
CA ASP A 637 -1.47 36.80 16.52
C ASP A 637 -1.02 37.19 17.95
N MET A 638 -0.91 38.50 18.22
CA MET A 638 -0.60 39.02 19.56
C MET A 638 -1.70 38.67 20.56
N TRP A 639 -2.97 38.90 20.21
CA TRP A 639 -4.12 38.53 21.05
C TRP A 639 -4.14 37.04 21.37
N HIS A 640 -3.94 36.19 20.37
CA HIS A 640 -3.97 34.75 20.55
C HIS A 640 -2.81 34.23 21.38
N THR A 641 -1.64 34.86 21.27
CA THR A 641 -0.49 34.58 22.12
C THR A 641 -0.77 34.95 23.55
N LEU A 642 -1.21 36.19 23.81
CA LEU A 642 -1.56 36.66 25.15
C LEU A 642 -2.63 35.77 25.79
N ARG A 643 -3.73 35.53 25.06
CA ARG A 643 -4.82 34.65 25.52
C ARG A 643 -4.30 33.26 25.90
N ALA A 644 -3.48 32.64 25.05
CA ALA A 644 -3.01 31.28 25.29
C ALA A 644 -2.05 31.21 26.49
N VAL A 645 -1.23 32.24 26.70
CA VAL A 645 -0.37 32.37 27.90
C VAL A 645 -1.22 32.54 29.15
N THR A 646 -2.22 33.45 29.12
CA THR A 646 -3.16 33.65 30.24
C THR A 646 -3.91 32.36 30.57
N LEU A 647 -4.40 31.62 29.58
CA LEU A 647 -5.07 30.34 29.78
C LEU A 647 -4.18 29.27 30.42
N HIS A 648 -2.89 29.25 30.10
CA HIS A 648 -1.97 28.27 30.66
C HIS A 648 -1.48 28.62 32.06
N PHE A 649 -1.47 29.92 32.39
CA PHE A 649 -1.18 30.39 33.74
C PHE A 649 -2.33 30.09 34.71
N LEU A 650 -3.58 30.20 34.22
CA LEU A 650 -4.80 29.81 34.94
C LEU A 650 -4.88 28.30 35.18
#